data_AF-A0A9W8MHD1-F1
#
_entry.id   AF-A0A9W8MHD1-F1
#
_cell.length_a   1.000
_cell.length_b   1.000
_cell.length_c   1.000
_cell.angle_alpha   90.00
_cell.angle_beta   90.00
_cell.angle_gamma   90.00
#
_symmetry.space_group_name_H-M   'P 1'
#
loop_
_entity.id
_entity.type
_entity.pdbx_description
1 polymer ?
#
loop_
_entity_poly.entity_id
_entity_poly.type
_entity_poly.pdbx_seq_one_letter_code
_entity_poly.pdbx_strand_id
1 'polypeptide(L)'
;MDTIPATNGSTSHDGLTPPSRVARFASEAGGVLYVVKTKEDLEDDAPPLYAYHLTSQLTYHPSNVTTLALIKRGPALDPVTPLATQLHFLNLFAGDETPYESLHALVSHGVKPWFDAFVGSRGGGKEGDTKLGIPMTKKKFAELELSLLHLQQNVEIPETHLIIHNVIQRAVQQAHEGNVRPNISHLPPALLNDSTFLNTLHSHVNSWIKSIQAVTKLTRDVASGTASQEINFWLSLERALENIEAQLRTEEVNMVMDCLRNAKRFHATVSFIADTGLKDATDLVHKYNQLMKDFPLNELLSATDLDKIHESLGLIFGHINRKLKLSPYPIRRALPLVEAISRDFNDVLLNILTSHRLLYTPYETFERLLSQTSNIFKTWDDHIKEFTSMARELTRKRVEKFIPIKIVPAHAKLQNRTQYLRDWRKQHEQLAVMTGPTKSLGAAGIDIGGMDMEEEVKEAYEIMKRIDVLEVSVEGSEIWTAAETAYNERVSRVENQIIARLRDRLGTARNANEMFRVFSKFNALFVRPKIRGAIQEYQTQLIDSVKEDIKHLHDKFKTQYRYSEAFHMSQMRDLPPIAGAIIWARQIERQLNAYMKRVEDVLGKGWEFYGEGQKLQSESSAFRKKLDTRTVFEAWLHDINRRNMGVDGRLFEIVRLRGGGFQLAVNFDPQIITLFKEVRNLLWLSFQVPHAITNMAKDAKRVYPHAVSLMETVRTYGQTLDLVDKNKGIEWLVAEYRNEAQRMISKGMNIRWDYFINQYDTARYISTSDGRDNRHIQFVREFASVVSVLQDKTNNVIDLYKDMLRNVEDLATCAYTAEAFSDLLGKIQAAIDKLNLEGYANLEQWVSDMDKRIEGILLQRLTQIIQVWCSEFGRTDEGDGLAPRREVVVVGGGKRRGGAAVGGVGDKKLSKDEKFMEHHMIVKPIVHEIRIQNQVIFLDPPIEYARANWIKELHDWLGVVCRLRRIQSSRYEIGLQMQGSVLAETTYTSLLTQFPDTTLEKPFALIEQKVQQLTDYVAKWLQFQSLWDLEAEYVFNRLGDSLSHWQQLLTEIKKARSTFDTSDTSKSFGVCVIDYEQVQARVNAKYDAWQRDILSRFGVKLGNAMKEMHAQILKARNELEHHSIEGLMGGGGGRRFS
;
A
#
# COMPACT_ATOMS: atom_id res chain seq x y z
N MET A 1 -22.35 89.77 -27.99
CA MET A 1 -23.53 89.05 -27.50
C MET A 1 -23.59 87.70 -28.18
N ASP A 2 -23.42 86.57 -27.53
CA ASP A 2 -22.61 86.14 -26.39
C ASP A 2 -22.59 84.61 -26.51
N THR A 3 -21.46 84.00 -26.13
CA THR A 3 -21.28 82.61 -25.68
C THR A 3 -21.70 81.44 -26.59
N ILE A 4 -20.71 80.74 -27.18
CA ILE A 4 -20.63 79.27 -27.26
C ILE A 4 -19.13 78.89 -27.11
N PRO A 5 -18.76 77.91 -26.26
CA PRO A 5 -17.36 77.65 -25.91
C PRO A 5 -16.63 76.83 -26.98
N ALA A 6 -15.33 77.08 -27.10
CA ALA A 6 -14.38 76.30 -27.87
C ALA A 6 -14.17 74.92 -27.22
N THR A 7 -14.43 73.85 -27.97
CA THR A 7 -14.02 72.49 -27.63
C THR A 7 -13.09 71.92 -28.72
N ASN A 8 -11.85 71.66 -28.29
CA ASN A 8 -10.87 70.70 -28.78
C ASN A 8 -10.71 70.54 -30.31
N GLY A 9 -9.68 71.22 -30.83
CA GLY A 9 -9.15 70.98 -32.17
C GLY A 9 -8.44 69.64 -32.27
N SER A 10 -9.02 68.72 -33.04
CA SER A 10 -8.29 67.64 -33.70
C SER A 10 -7.53 68.23 -34.88
N THR A 11 -6.21 68.27 -34.78
CA THR A 11 -5.29 68.64 -35.86
C THR A 11 -5.38 67.62 -37.00
N SER A 12 -6.07 67.95 -38.08
CA SER A 12 -5.90 67.28 -39.38
C SER A 12 -4.67 67.85 -40.08
N HIS A 13 -3.83 67.00 -40.65
CA HIS A 13 -2.72 67.38 -41.53
C HIS A 13 -3.16 68.44 -42.56
N ASP A 14 -2.43 69.55 -42.64
CA ASP A 14 -2.72 70.84 -43.30
C ASP A 14 -3.71 71.79 -42.59
N GLY A 15 -3.18 72.53 -41.62
CA GLY A 15 -3.85 73.54 -40.79
C GLY A 15 -4.31 74.82 -41.50
N LEU A 16 -5.29 74.71 -42.39
CA LEU A 16 -6.01 75.84 -42.99
C LEU A 16 -7.51 75.77 -42.70
N THR A 17 -8.09 76.86 -42.21
CA THR A 17 -9.52 76.97 -41.84
C THR A 17 -10.43 76.98 -43.08
N PRO A 18 -11.69 76.50 -43.00
CA PRO A 18 -12.62 76.41 -44.15
C PRO A 18 -12.77 77.66 -45.03
N PRO A 19 -12.86 78.91 -44.49
CA PRO A 19 -13.01 80.11 -45.33
C PRO A 19 -11.75 80.42 -46.16
N SER A 20 -10.56 80.05 -45.68
CA SER A 20 -9.31 80.25 -46.42
C SER A 20 -9.23 79.37 -47.68
N ARG A 21 -9.82 78.17 -47.64
CA ARG A 21 -9.83 77.22 -48.76
C ARG A 21 -10.75 77.68 -49.89
N VAL A 22 -11.89 78.29 -49.56
CA VAL A 22 -12.82 78.87 -50.55
C VAL A 22 -12.21 80.12 -51.20
N ALA A 23 -11.53 80.97 -50.42
CA ALA A 23 -10.85 82.14 -50.96
C ALA A 23 -9.71 81.76 -51.93
N ARG A 24 -8.94 80.73 -51.58
CA ARG A 24 -7.91 80.15 -52.46
C ARG A 24 -8.52 79.50 -53.69
N PHE A 25 -9.61 78.74 -53.53
CA PHE A 25 -10.35 78.22 -54.66
C PHE A 25 -10.87 79.33 -55.56
N ALA A 26 -11.31 80.50 -55.08
CA ALA A 26 -11.78 81.56 -55.97
C ALA A 26 -10.67 82.19 -56.84
N SER A 27 -9.45 82.30 -56.31
CA SER A 27 -8.33 83.03 -56.92
C SER A 27 -7.34 82.17 -57.73
N GLU A 28 -7.15 80.89 -57.40
CA GLU A 28 -6.12 80.04 -58.00
C GLU A 28 -6.58 79.42 -59.34
N ALA A 29 -5.69 79.40 -60.33
CA ALA A 29 -5.95 78.88 -61.67
C ALA A 29 -5.91 77.34 -61.67
N GLY A 30 -7.04 76.71 -61.98
CA GLY A 30 -7.14 75.25 -62.09
C GLY A 30 -7.27 74.56 -60.73
N GLY A 31 -8.49 74.47 -60.22
CA GLY A 31 -8.81 73.69 -59.04
C GLY A 31 -10.22 73.11 -59.17
N VAL A 32 -10.40 71.90 -58.66
CA VAL A 32 -11.72 71.33 -58.36
C VAL A 32 -11.88 71.40 -56.85
N LEU A 33 -13.02 71.89 -56.38
CA LEU A 33 -13.34 71.90 -54.95
C LEU A 33 -14.40 70.82 -54.70
N TYR A 34 -14.10 69.89 -53.82
CA TYR A 34 -15.02 68.84 -53.41
C TYR A 34 -15.69 69.24 -52.10
N VAL A 35 -17.02 69.21 -52.09
CA VAL A 35 -17.83 69.33 -50.88
C VAL A 35 -18.24 67.91 -50.49
N VAL A 36 -17.59 67.37 -49.47
CA VAL A 36 -17.85 66.01 -48.97
C VAL A 36 -18.79 66.11 -47.79
N LYS A 37 -19.97 65.49 -47.89
CA LYS A 37 -20.91 65.32 -46.78
C LYS A 37 -20.56 64.01 -46.07
N THR A 38 -20.09 64.07 -44.83
CA THR A 38 -19.79 62.92 -43.97
C THR A 38 -20.93 62.70 -42.96
N LYS A 39 -21.30 61.44 -42.73
CA LYS A 39 -22.17 61.04 -41.62
C LYS A 39 -21.30 60.70 -40.42
N GLU A 40 -21.56 61.31 -39.27
CA GLU A 40 -20.95 60.89 -38.00
C GLU A 40 -21.84 59.80 -37.37
N ASP A 41 -21.30 58.60 -37.18
CA ASP A 41 -22.00 57.53 -36.45
C ASP A 41 -21.77 57.73 -34.94
N LEU A 42 -22.83 58.10 -34.22
CA LEU A 42 -22.89 58.09 -32.75
C LEU A 42 -23.72 56.89 -32.31
N GLU A 43 -23.37 56.31 -31.16
CA GLU A 43 -24.07 55.16 -30.55
C GLU A 43 -25.57 55.45 -30.32
N ASP A 44 -26.41 54.53 -30.81
CA ASP A 44 -27.87 54.34 -30.68
C ASP A 44 -28.84 55.55 -30.47
N ASP A 45 -29.79 55.66 -31.41
CA ASP A 45 -31.10 56.34 -31.37
C ASP A 45 -31.17 57.89 -31.46
N ALA A 46 -30.09 58.56 -31.90
CA ALA A 46 -30.11 59.99 -32.28
C ALA A 46 -30.20 60.19 -33.82
N PRO A 47 -30.84 61.27 -34.32
CA PRO A 47 -30.87 61.57 -35.76
C PRO A 47 -29.44 61.82 -36.30
N PRO A 48 -29.11 61.36 -37.52
CA PRO A 48 -27.75 61.41 -38.04
C PRO A 48 -27.25 62.86 -38.18
N LEU A 49 -26.13 63.17 -37.53
CA LEU A 49 -25.40 64.43 -37.73
C LEU A 49 -24.56 64.34 -39.01
N TYR A 50 -24.69 65.35 -39.86
CA TYR A 50 -23.92 65.47 -41.10
C TYR A 50 -22.90 66.58 -40.98
N ALA A 51 -21.62 66.24 -41.11
CA ALA A 51 -20.54 67.19 -41.26
C ALA A 51 -20.26 67.45 -42.76
N TYR A 52 -19.89 68.68 -43.10
CA TYR A 52 -19.53 69.05 -44.48
C TYR A 52 -18.06 69.50 -44.51
N HIS A 53 -17.25 68.80 -45.29
CA HIS A 53 -15.83 69.10 -45.45
C HIS A 53 -15.52 69.59 -46.86
N LEU A 54 -14.80 70.70 -46.95
CA LEU A 54 -14.29 71.26 -48.20
C LEU A 54 -12.85 70.80 -48.41
N THR A 55 -12.62 70.00 -49.46
CA THR A 55 -11.30 69.46 -49.81
C THR A 55 -10.97 69.69 -51.28
N SER A 56 -9.70 69.92 -51.61
CA SER A 56 -9.20 70.03 -52.98
C SER A 56 -8.82 68.67 -53.58
N GLN A 57 -8.64 67.65 -52.74
CA GLN A 57 -8.33 66.28 -53.15
C GLN A 57 -9.41 65.33 -52.64
N LEU A 58 -9.91 64.48 -53.53
CA LEU A 58 -10.95 63.51 -53.21
C LEU A 58 -10.34 62.26 -52.57
N THR A 59 -10.74 61.97 -51.34
CA THR A 59 -10.48 60.69 -50.66
C THR A 59 -11.80 59.99 -50.40
N TYR A 60 -11.89 58.72 -50.80
CA TYR A 60 -13.10 57.93 -50.58
C TYR A 60 -13.11 57.41 -49.14
N HIS A 61 -14.17 57.71 -48.40
CA HIS A 61 -14.41 57.17 -47.06
C HIS A 61 -15.84 56.65 -47.01
N PRO A 62 -16.11 55.46 -46.41
CA PRO A 62 -17.44 54.86 -46.37
C PRO A 62 -18.49 55.68 -45.61
N SER A 63 -18.09 56.66 -44.81
CA SER A 63 -19.01 57.59 -44.15
C SER A 63 -19.40 58.80 -45.01
N ASN A 64 -18.84 58.95 -46.21
CA ASN A 64 -19.20 60.02 -47.15
C ASN A 64 -20.56 59.67 -47.79
N VAL A 65 -21.57 60.51 -47.60
CA VAL A 65 -22.96 60.34 -48.09
C VAL A 65 -23.18 60.97 -49.48
N THR A 66 -22.51 62.09 -49.75
CA THR A 66 -22.56 62.76 -51.06
C THR A 66 -21.32 63.58 -51.23
N THR A 67 -20.67 63.49 -52.39
CA THR A 67 -19.58 64.40 -52.74
C THR A 67 -19.95 65.25 -53.94
N LEU A 68 -20.00 66.57 -53.76
CA LEU A 68 -20.25 67.50 -54.85
C LEU A 68 -18.91 68.04 -55.35
N ALA A 69 -18.56 67.76 -56.60
CA ALA A 69 -17.41 68.33 -57.27
C ALA A 69 -17.80 69.65 -57.95
N LEU A 70 -17.11 70.72 -57.55
CA LEU A 70 -17.22 72.06 -58.12
C LEU A 70 -16.06 72.28 -59.07
N ILE A 71 -16.33 72.17 -60.37
CA ILE A 71 -15.33 72.34 -61.41
C ILE A 71 -15.47 73.75 -61.99
N LYS A 72 -14.39 74.52 -61.98
CA LYS A 72 -14.37 75.82 -62.65
C LYS A 72 -14.27 75.68 -64.16
N ARG A 73 -14.99 76.53 -64.89
CA ARG A 73 -14.84 76.68 -66.35
C ARG A 73 -13.77 77.70 -66.75
N GLY A 74 -13.40 78.61 -65.86
CA GLY A 74 -12.37 79.63 -66.06
C GLY A 74 -11.30 79.62 -64.95
N PRO A 75 -10.17 80.33 -65.14
CA PRO A 75 -9.07 80.32 -64.18
C PRO A 75 -9.42 80.97 -62.82
N ALA A 76 -10.22 82.05 -62.82
CA ALA A 76 -10.69 82.72 -61.61
C ALA A 76 -12.22 82.90 -61.65
N LEU A 77 -12.86 82.95 -60.48
CA LEU A 77 -14.29 83.25 -60.39
C LEU A 77 -14.49 84.77 -60.39
N ASP A 78 -15.21 85.26 -61.39
CA ASP A 78 -15.56 86.67 -61.52
C ASP A 78 -16.86 86.96 -60.72
N PRO A 79 -16.85 87.90 -59.76
CA PRO A 79 -18.04 88.25 -58.98
C PRO A 79 -19.16 88.91 -59.80
N VAL A 80 -18.88 89.39 -61.01
CA VAL A 80 -19.86 90.12 -61.85
C VAL A 80 -20.73 89.18 -62.68
N THR A 81 -20.23 87.98 -63.02
CA THR A 81 -20.97 87.00 -63.82
C THR A 81 -21.65 85.94 -62.93
N PRO A 82 -22.83 85.40 -63.30
CA PRO A 82 -23.50 84.39 -62.50
C PRO A 82 -22.62 83.14 -62.27
N LEU A 83 -22.56 82.65 -61.02
CA LEU A 83 -21.80 81.46 -60.65
C LEU A 83 -22.21 80.21 -61.46
N ALA A 84 -23.49 80.11 -61.85
CA ALA A 84 -24.01 78.99 -62.64
C ALA A 84 -23.36 78.86 -64.04
N THR A 85 -22.89 79.96 -64.63
CA THR A 85 -22.19 79.92 -65.93
C THR A 85 -20.70 79.64 -65.78
N GLN A 86 -20.14 79.84 -64.58
CA GLN A 86 -18.72 79.71 -64.29
C GLN A 86 -18.35 78.38 -63.62
N LEU A 87 -19.30 77.73 -62.94
CA LEU A 87 -19.11 76.47 -62.23
C LEU A 87 -19.91 75.35 -62.89
N HIS A 88 -19.28 74.19 -63.02
CA HIS A 88 -19.93 72.94 -63.34
C HIS A 88 -20.04 72.10 -62.06
N PHE A 89 -21.27 71.77 -61.70
CA PHE A 89 -21.59 70.96 -60.53
C PHE A 89 -21.73 69.52 -60.99
N LEU A 90 -20.85 68.64 -60.50
CA LEU A 90 -20.95 67.20 -60.70
C LEU A 90 -21.21 66.54 -59.36
N ASN A 91 -22.36 65.91 -59.20
CA ASN A 91 -22.64 65.13 -58.00
C ASN A 91 -22.03 63.73 -58.16
N LEU A 92 -21.06 63.42 -57.32
CA LEU A 92 -20.49 62.10 -57.15
C LEU A 92 -21.23 61.48 -55.94
N PHE A 93 -22.33 60.78 -56.21
CA PHE A 93 -23.11 60.14 -55.15
C PHE A 93 -22.23 59.12 -54.42
N ALA A 94 -22.27 59.12 -53.09
CA ALA A 94 -21.54 58.17 -52.24
C ALA A 94 -22.53 57.60 -51.22
N GLY A 95 -23.21 56.51 -51.57
CA GLY A 95 -24.02 55.72 -50.65
C GLY A 95 -23.59 54.25 -50.76
N ASP A 96 -24.44 53.32 -50.34
CA ASP A 96 -24.19 51.87 -50.46
C ASP A 96 -23.99 51.36 -51.91
N GLU A 97 -24.19 52.21 -52.92
CA GLU A 97 -23.95 51.90 -54.34
C GLU A 97 -22.46 52.05 -54.71
N THR A 98 -21.93 51.05 -55.44
CA THR A 98 -20.51 51.06 -55.84
C THR A 98 -20.19 52.24 -56.77
N PRO A 99 -19.02 52.88 -56.66
CA PRO A 99 -18.64 54.01 -57.53
C PRO A 99 -18.70 53.69 -59.03
N TYR A 100 -18.55 52.42 -59.40
CA TYR A 100 -18.62 51.94 -60.79
C TYR A 100 -20.03 52.07 -61.37
N GLU A 101 -21.07 51.85 -60.58
CA GLU A 101 -22.47 52.00 -61.00
C GLU A 101 -22.84 53.46 -61.21
N SER A 102 -22.41 54.32 -60.28
CA SER A 102 -22.57 55.77 -60.40
C SER A 102 -21.80 56.34 -61.61
N LEU A 103 -20.58 55.88 -61.85
CA LEU A 103 -19.79 56.27 -63.03
C LEU A 103 -20.40 55.72 -64.33
N HIS A 104 -20.90 54.49 -64.32
CA HIS A 104 -21.61 53.91 -65.45
C HIS A 104 -22.86 54.74 -65.79
N ALA A 105 -23.68 55.08 -64.80
CA ALA A 105 -24.87 55.92 -64.99
C ALA A 105 -24.50 57.33 -65.49
N LEU A 106 -23.43 57.95 -64.95
CA LEU A 106 -22.95 59.25 -65.41
C LEU A 106 -22.48 59.21 -66.87
N VAL A 107 -21.75 58.17 -67.25
CA VAL A 107 -21.24 58.02 -68.63
C VAL A 107 -22.37 57.65 -69.59
N SER A 108 -23.23 56.69 -69.24
CA SER A 108 -24.32 56.16 -70.08
C SER A 108 -25.48 57.15 -70.26
N HIS A 109 -25.91 57.82 -69.19
CA HIS A 109 -27.07 58.71 -69.20
C HIS A 109 -26.70 60.21 -69.26
N GLY A 110 -25.51 60.60 -68.80
CA GLY A 110 -25.07 61.99 -68.80
C GLY A 110 -24.17 62.32 -70.00
N VAL A 111 -22.96 61.77 -70.00
CA VAL A 111 -21.89 62.19 -70.93
C VAL A 111 -22.14 61.71 -72.36
N LYS A 112 -22.56 60.45 -72.55
CA LYS A 112 -22.80 59.86 -73.88
C LYS A 112 -23.94 60.55 -74.62
N PRO A 113 -25.16 60.74 -74.05
CA PRO A 113 -26.23 61.47 -74.72
C PRO A 113 -25.89 62.94 -74.95
N TRP A 114 -25.15 63.58 -74.04
CA TRP A 114 -24.66 64.94 -74.23
C TRP A 114 -23.67 65.05 -75.41
N PHE A 115 -22.70 64.12 -75.50
CA PHE A 115 -21.77 64.04 -76.61
C PHE A 115 -22.48 63.70 -77.93
N ASP A 116 -23.43 62.77 -77.91
CA ASP A 116 -24.24 62.41 -79.08
C ASP A 116 -25.14 63.57 -79.54
N ALA A 117 -25.72 64.34 -78.62
CA ALA A 117 -26.46 65.55 -78.94
C ALA A 117 -25.56 66.65 -79.51
N PHE A 118 -24.33 66.81 -78.97
CA PHE A 118 -23.34 67.75 -79.49
C PHE A 118 -22.84 67.38 -80.89
N VAL A 119 -22.60 66.08 -81.13
CA VAL A 119 -22.26 65.56 -82.46
C VAL A 119 -23.45 65.68 -83.41
N GLY A 120 -24.68 65.44 -82.94
CA GLY A 120 -25.92 65.60 -83.68
C GLY A 120 -26.21 67.05 -84.08
N SER A 121 -25.99 68.02 -83.19
CA SER A 121 -26.17 69.46 -83.47
C SER A 121 -25.15 70.00 -84.47
N ARG A 122 -24.00 69.34 -84.62
CA ARG A 122 -22.94 69.71 -85.56
C ARG A 122 -23.07 69.00 -86.91
N GLY A 123 -24.03 68.09 -87.06
CA GLY A 123 -24.31 67.27 -88.24
C GLY A 123 -24.97 68.01 -89.41
N GLY A 124 -24.43 69.17 -89.80
CA GLY A 124 -24.93 69.96 -90.92
C GLY A 124 -23.86 70.63 -91.79
N GLY A 125 -22.56 70.45 -91.51
CA GLY A 125 -21.47 71.10 -92.25
C GLY A 125 -20.52 70.10 -92.92
N LYS A 126 -20.49 70.06 -94.25
CA LYS A 126 -19.46 69.40 -95.06
C LYS A 126 -18.10 70.10 -94.80
N GLU A 127 -17.08 69.35 -94.37
CA GLU A 127 -15.69 69.38 -94.91
C GLU A 127 -14.68 68.68 -93.99
N GLY A 128 -13.81 67.87 -94.62
CA GLY A 128 -12.40 67.74 -94.23
C GLY A 128 -12.03 66.76 -93.11
N ASP A 129 -12.29 67.11 -91.85
CA ASP A 129 -11.45 66.64 -90.73
C ASP A 129 -12.17 65.78 -89.67
N THR A 130 -13.44 65.45 -89.91
CA THR A 130 -14.32 64.81 -88.91
C THR A 130 -14.32 63.27 -88.91
N LYS A 131 -13.48 62.60 -89.72
CA LYS A 131 -13.63 61.16 -89.98
C LYS A 131 -12.80 60.18 -89.13
N LEU A 132 -11.86 60.61 -88.29
CA LEU A 132 -11.03 59.67 -87.51
C LEU A 132 -11.23 59.73 -86.00
N GLY A 133 -11.59 60.89 -85.43
CA GLY A 133 -11.73 61.05 -83.98
C GLY A 133 -13.10 60.69 -83.43
N ILE A 134 -14.19 61.20 -84.04
CA ILE A 134 -15.53 61.15 -83.43
C ILE A 134 -16.09 59.72 -83.33
N PRO A 135 -16.05 58.88 -84.38
CA PRO A 135 -16.47 57.48 -84.26
C PRO A 135 -15.59 56.67 -83.30
N MET A 136 -14.29 56.98 -83.24
CA MET A 136 -13.35 56.34 -82.32
C MET A 136 -13.68 56.71 -80.87
N THR A 137 -14.03 57.96 -80.59
CA THR A 137 -14.47 58.41 -79.27
C THR A 137 -15.82 57.81 -78.89
N LYS A 138 -16.78 57.69 -79.82
CA LYS A 138 -18.04 56.96 -79.57
C LYS A 138 -17.80 55.49 -79.25
N LYS A 139 -16.88 54.84 -79.97
CA LYS A 139 -16.47 53.47 -79.70
C LYS A 139 -15.81 53.35 -78.32
N LYS A 140 -14.92 54.29 -77.96
CA LYS A 140 -14.31 54.33 -76.62
C LYS A 140 -15.32 54.59 -75.51
N PHE A 141 -16.35 55.41 -75.72
CA PHE A 141 -17.42 55.59 -74.74
C PHE A 141 -18.23 54.30 -74.56
N ALA A 142 -18.55 53.60 -75.65
CA ALA A 142 -19.23 52.31 -75.60
C ALA A 142 -18.35 51.21 -74.96
N GLU A 143 -17.04 51.16 -75.27
CA GLU A 143 -16.07 50.26 -74.64
C GLU A 143 -15.92 50.57 -73.14
N LEU A 144 -15.90 51.85 -72.77
CA LEU A 144 -15.82 52.29 -71.38
C LEU A 144 -17.08 51.94 -70.60
N GLU A 145 -18.26 52.22 -71.15
CA GLU A 145 -19.56 51.81 -70.60
C GLU A 145 -19.61 50.29 -70.37
N LEU A 146 -19.22 49.50 -71.39
CA LEU A 146 -19.17 48.05 -71.31
C LEU A 146 -18.17 47.58 -70.24
N SER A 147 -16.98 48.20 -70.16
CA SER A 147 -15.97 47.87 -69.15
C SER A 147 -16.41 48.20 -67.72
N LEU A 148 -17.13 49.31 -67.51
CA LEU A 148 -17.69 49.68 -66.21
C LEU A 148 -18.83 48.73 -65.82
N LEU A 149 -19.64 48.30 -66.78
CA LEU A 149 -20.69 47.29 -66.57
C LEU A 149 -20.09 45.90 -66.27
N HIS A 150 -18.99 45.52 -66.91
CA HIS A 150 -18.25 44.29 -66.61
C HIS A 150 -17.65 44.31 -65.20
N LEU A 151 -17.09 45.45 -64.78
CA LEU A 151 -16.61 45.66 -63.41
C LEU A 151 -17.76 45.60 -62.39
N GLN A 152 -18.95 46.08 -62.76
CA GLN A 152 -20.15 46.01 -61.91
C GLN A 152 -20.67 44.58 -61.75
N GLN A 153 -20.67 43.77 -62.83
CA GLN A 153 -21.20 42.40 -62.81
C GLN A 153 -20.19 41.34 -62.37
N ASN A 154 -18.90 41.67 -62.18
CA ASN A 154 -17.82 40.70 -61.99
C ASN A 154 -17.76 39.61 -63.08
N VAL A 155 -18.30 39.89 -64.28
CA VAL A 155 -18.30 38.98 -65.43
C VAL A 155 -17.31 39.51 -66.45
N GLU A 156 -16.15 38.85 -66.56
CA GLU A 156 -15.07 39.20 -67.51
C GLU A 156 -15.38 38.79 -68.96
N ILE A 157 -16.56 38.21 -69.22
CA ILE A 157 -16.89 37.61 -70.52
C ILE A 157 -17.84 38.52 -71.30
N PRO A 158 -17.41 39.06 -72.46
CA PRO A 158 -18.26 39.92 -73.27
C PRO A 158 -19.41 39.11 -73.90
N GLU A 159 -20.66 39.58 -73.72
CA GLU A 159 -21.80 39.04 -74.47
C GLU A 159 -21.68 39.43 -75.94
N THR A 160 -21.56 38.44 -76.82
CA THR A 160 -21.46 38.69 -78.27
C THR A 160 -22.84 38.76 -78.89
N HIS A 161 -23.14 39.87 -79.57
CA HIS A 161 -24.30 39.99 -80.45
C HIS A 161 -23.85 39.93 -81.91
N LEU A 162 -24.37 38.96 -82.67
CA LEU A 162 -24.07 38.82 -84.09
C LEU A 162 -24.82 39.89 -84.91
N ILE A 163 -24.08 40.78 -85.59
CA ILE A 163 -24.66 41.84 -86.43
C ILE A 163 -25.26 41.24 -87.71
N ILE A 164 -26.58 41.30 -87.86
CA ILE A 164 -27.32 40.80 -89.04
C ILE A 164 -27.64 41.97 -89.98
N HIS A 165 -27.64 41.71 -91.30
CA HIS A 165 -28.00 42.73 -92.29
C HIS A 165 -29.52 42.95 -92.34
N ASN A 166 -29.98 44.21 -92.27
CA ASN A 166 -31.41 44.58 -92.21
C ASN A 166 -32.30 43.98 -93.32
N VAL A 167 -31.74 43.76 -94.51
CA VAL A 167 -32.47 43.14 -95.64
C VAL A 167 -32.80 41.67 -95.37
N ILE A 168 -31.89 40.94 -94.71
CA ILE A 168 -32.11 39.53 -94.36
C ILE A 168 -33.04 39.44 -93.16
N GLN A 169 -32.90 40.32 -92.18
CA GLN A 169 -33.81 40.40 -91.04
C GLN A 169 -35.26 40.66 -91.49
N ARG A 170 -35.47 41.58 -92.45
CA ARG A 170 -36.79 41.83 -93.05
C ARG A 170 -37.31 40.64 -93.87
N ALA A 171 -36.43 39.93 -94.59
CA ALA A 171 -36.81 38.76 -95.36
C ALA A 171 -37.22 37.58 -94.46
N VAL A 172 -36.55 37.39 -93.33
CA VAL A 172 -36.92 36.39 -92.32
C VAL A 172 -38.21 36.78 -91.62
N GLN A 173 -38.39 38.06 -91.29
CA GLN A 173 -39.64 38.56 -90.71
C GLN A 173 -40.84 38.34 -91.64
N GLN A 174 -40.69 38.60 -92.93
CA GLN A 174 -41.72 38.32 -93.95
C GLN A 174 -42.01 36.82 -94.12
N ALA A 175 -40.99 35.96 -93.96
CA ALA A 175 -41.15 34.50 -94.01
C ALA A 175 -41.87 33.97 -92.74
N HIS A 176 -41.57 34.53 -91.57
CA HIS A 176 -42.24 34.23 -90.30
C HIS A 176 -43.71 34.66 -90.30
N GLU A 177 -44.00 35.86 -90.82
CA GLU A 177 -45.39 36.35 -91.03
C GLU A 177 -46.18 35.46 -91.99
N GLY A 178 -45.48 34.76 -92.90
CA GLY A 178 -46.05 33.77 -93.81
C GLY A 178 -46.13 32.32 -93.29
N ASN A 179 -45.66 32.03 -92.08
CA ASN A 179 -45.53 30.65 -91.52
C ASN A 179 -44.74 29.67 -92.41
N VAL A 180 -43.82 30.16 -93.26
CA VAL A 180 -42.99 29.34 -94.15
C VAL A 180 -41.53 29.46 -93.73
N ARG A 181 -40.79 28.34 -93.76
CA ARG A 181 -39.34 28.36 -93.44
C ARG A 181 -38.61 29.32 -94.38
N PRO A 182 -37.80 30.26 -93.86
CA PRO A 182 -37.03 31.19 -94.67
C PRO A 182 -36.16 30.43 -95.67
N ASN A 183 -36.26 30.79 -96.94
CA ASN A 183 -35.50 30.18 -98.03
C ASN A 183 -34.86 31.27 -98.91
N ILE A 184 -33.87 30.90 -99.72
CA ILE A 184 -33.12 31.83 -100.60
C ILE A 184 -34.04 32.56 -101.60
N SER A 185 -35.26 32.04 -101.86
CA SER A 185 -36.20 32.62 -102.83
C SER A 185 -36.98 33.83 -102.32
N HIS A 186 -36.98 34.11 -101.01
CA HIS A 186 -37.56 35.33 -100.43
C HIS A 186 -36.66 36.56 -100.56
N LEU A 187 -35.44 36.41 -101.09
CA LEU A 187 -34.55 37.52 -101.41
C LEU A 187 -34.72 37.95 -102.89
N PRO A 188 -34.68 39.26 -103.19
CA PRO A 188 -34.71 39.72 -104.57
C PRO A 188 -33.54 39.11 -105.39
N PRO A 189 -33.80 38.52 -106.58
CA PRO A 189 -32.78 37.85 -107.40
C PRO A 189 -31.64 38.79 -107.84
N ALA A 190 -31.88 40.10 -107.89
CA ALA A 190 -30.87 41.12 -108.16
C ALA A 190 -29.80 41.23 -107.06
N LEU A 191 -30.16 41.00 -105.80
CA LEU A 191 -29.25 41.10 -104.65
C LEU A 191 -28.45 39.80 -104.43
N LEU A 192 -28.94 38.66 -104.92
CA LEU A 192 -28.24 37.38 -104.83
C LEU A 192 -26.95 37.32 -105.67
N ASN A 193 -26.85 38.14 -106.73
CA ASN A 193 -25.66 38.24 -107.58
C ASN A 193 -24.84 39.52 -107.36
N ASP A 194 -25.29 40.43 -106.48
CA ASP A 194 -24.61 41.69 -106.23
C ASP A 194 -23.32 41.48 -105.44
N SER A 195 -22.20 41.82 -106.06
CA SER A 195 -20.87 41.68 -105.46
C SER A 195 -20.68 42.56 -104.24
N THR A 196 -21.34 43.73 -104.16
CA THR A 196 -21.21 44.65 -103.02
C THR A 196 -21.93 44.10 -101.79
N PHE A 197 -23.17 43.65 -101.95
CA PHE A 197 -23.95 42.98 -100.91
C PHE A 197 -23.30 41.67 -100.42
N LEU A 198 -22.80 40.84 -101.34
CA LEU A 198 -22.08 39.63 -100.94
C LEU A 198 -20.76 39.94 -100.22
N ASN A 199 -20.10 41.06 -100.54
CA ASN A 199 -18.91 41.53 -99.83
C ASN A 199 -19.24 42.07 -98.43
N THR A 200 -20.37 42.75 -98.23
CA THR A 200 -20.81 43.19 -96.90
C THR A 200 -21.20 41.99 -96.03
N LEU A 201 -21.92 41.00 -96.56
CA LEU A 201 -22.21 39.75 -95.85
C LEU A 201 -20.94 38.99 -95.48
N HIS A 202 -19.98 38.88 -96.40
CA HIS A 202 -18.68 38.28 -96.09
C HIS A 202 -17.93 39.06 -95.00
N SER A 203 -18.00 40.41 -95.00
CA SER A 203 -17.40 41.23 -93.94
C SER A 203 -18.06 41.02 -92.58
N HIS A 204 -19.39 40.81 -92.54
CA HIS A 204 -20.13 40.51 -91.32
C HIS A 204 -19.75 39.13 -90.78
N VAL A 205 -19.67 38.11 -91.66
CA VAL A 205 -19.19 36.77 -91.29
C VAL A 205 -17.76 36.83 -90.74
N ASN A 206 -16.86 37.63 -91.34
CA ASN A 206 -15.52 37.82 -90.80
C ASN A 206 -15.51 38.55 -89.44
N SER A 207 -16.44 39.48 -89.21
CA SER A 207 -16.63 40.11 -87.90
C SER A 207 -17.15 39.10 -86.88
N TRP A 208 -18.11 38.24 -87.26
CA TRP A 208 -18.62 37.16 -86.41
C TRP A 208 -17.51 36.19 -86.02
N ILE A 209 -16.66 35.78 -86.97
CA ILE A 209 -15.51 34.92 -86.69
C ILE A 209 -14.59 35.59 -85.65
N LYS A 210 -14.29 36.89 -85.79
CA LYS A 210 -13.45 37.61 -84.82
C LYS A 210 -14.10 37.73 -83.45
N SER A 211 -15.40 38.01 -83.38
CA SER A 211 -16.15 38.08 -82.11
C SER A 211 -16.24 36.72 -81.42
N ILE A 212 -16.52 35.66 -82.16
CA ILE A 212 -16.56 34.29 -81.63
C ILE A 212 -15.15 33.85 -81.21
N GLN A 213 -14.11 34.13 -82.00
CA GLN A 213 -12.72 33.84 -81.63
C GLN A 213 -12.26 34.61 -80.40
N ALA A 214 -12.77 35.82 -80.17
CA ALA A 214 -12.46 36.59 -78.98
C ALA A 214 -12.98 35.90 -77.71
N VAL A 215 -14.13 35.22 -77.78
CA VAL A 215 -14.70 34.44 -76.67
C VAL A 215 -14.06 33.05 -76.58
N THR A 216 -13.89 32.32 -77.69
CA THR A 216 -13.34 30.95 -77.68
C THR A 216 -11.86 30.89 -77.33
N LYS A 217 -11.11 31.99 -77.53
CA LYS A 217 -9.70 32.12 -77.09
C LYS A 217 -9.56 32.81 -75.74
N LEU A 218 -10.66 33.19 -75.08
CA LEU A 218 -10.61 33.86 -73.78
C LEU A 218 -10.12 32.88 -72.72
N THR A 219 -8.96 33.16 -72.14
CA THR A 219 -8.41 32.37 -71.04
C THR A 219 -7.96 33.29 -69.92
N ARG A 220 -8.40 32.99 -68.70
CA ARG A 220 -7.97 33.67 -67.49
C ARG A 220 -6.76 32.95 -66.87
N ASP A 221 -5.85 33.70 -66.25
CA ASP A 221 -4.79 33.14 -65.41
C ASP A 221 -5.30 32.94 -63.97
N VAL A 222 -5.07 31.74 -63.44
CA VAL A 222 -5.58 31.29 -62.13
C VAL A 222 -4.74 31.85 -60.98
N ALA A 223 -3.46 32.19 -61.22
CA ALA A 223 -2.54 32.60 -60.17
C ALA A 223 -2.86 33.96 -59.50
N SER A 224 -3.58 34.84 -60.22
CA SER A 224 -3.82 36.23 -59.80
C SER A 224 -5.18 36.48 -59.15
N GLY A 225 -6.10 35.51 -59.13
CA GLY A 225 -7.48 35.69 -58.66
C GLY A 225 -7.89 34.77 -57.50
N THR A 226 -9.12 34.95 -57.01
CA THR A 226 -9.75 34.05 -56.03
C THR A 226 -10.27 32.79 -56.71
N ALA A 227 -10.50 31.73 -55.93
CA ALA A 227 -11.07 30.50 -56.48
C ALA A 227 -12.51 30.72 -57.00
N SER A 228 -13.28 31.59 -56.34
CA SER A 228 -14.64 31.97 -56.75
C SER A 228 -14.69 32.59 -58.15
N GLN A 229 -13.71 33.43 -58.49
CA GLN A 229 -13.65 34.08 -59.79
C GLN A 229 -13.34 33.10 -60.92
N GLU A 230 -12.47 32.12 -60.70
CA GLU A 230 -12.19 31.06 -61.68
C GLU A 230 -13.42 30.16 -61.90
N ILE A 231 -14.13 29.78 -60.83
CA ILE A 231 -15.35 28.97 -60.92
C ILE A 231 -16.43 29.72 -61.72
N ASN A 232 -16.66 30.99 -61.36
CA ASN A 232 -17.64 31.84 -62.04
C ASN A 232 -17.27 32.12 -63.49
N PHE A 233 -15.98 32.24 -63.82
CA PHE A 233 -15.49 32.40 -65.19
C PHE A 233 -15.89 31.20 -66.06
N TRP A 234 -15.67 29.96 -65.62
CA TRP A 234 -16.03 28.79 -66.43
C TRP A 234 -17.54 28.61 -66.58
N LEU A 235 -18.32 28.88 -65.53
CA LEU A 235 -19.79 28.83 -65.57
C LEU A 235 -20.37 29.91 -66.50
N SER A 236 -19.82 31.12 -66.46
CA SER A 236 -20.23 32.20 -67.37
C SER A 236 -19.76 31.94 -68.81
N LEU A 237 -18.60 31.30 -69.02
CA LEU A 237 -18.13 30.95 -70.35
C LEU A 237 -19.00 29.89 -71.00
N GLU A 238 -19.46 28.89 -70.23
CA GLU A 238 -20.43 27.90 -70.72
C GLU A 238 -21.72 28.59 -71.19
N ARG A 239 -22.31 29.45 -70.35
CA ARG A 239 -23.52 30.20 -70.71
C ARG A 239 -23.31 31.08 -71.94
N ALA A 240 -22.16 31.75 -72.04
CA ALA A 240 -21.83 32.59 -73.20
C ALA A 240 -21.68 31.75 -74.48
N LEU A 241 -21.03 30.60 -74.42
CA LEU A 241 -20.88 29.69 -75.57
C LEU A 241 -22.21 29.05 -75.98
N GLU A 242 -23.05 28.64 -75.01
CA GLU A 242 -24.42 28.16 -75.26
C GLU A 242 -25.28 29.25 -75.93
N ASN A 243 -25.17 30.49 -75.46
CA ASN A 243 -25.85 31.64 -76.07
C ASN A 243 -25.36 31.90 -77.51
N ILE A 244 -24.05 31.80 -77.76
CA ILE A 244 -23.49 31.91 -79.12
C ILE A 244 -23.98 30.77 -80.01
N GLU A 245 -24.04 29.54 -79.49
CA GLU A 245 -24.57 28.40 -80.23
C GLU A 245 -26.06 28.57 -80.55
N ALA A 246 -26.85 29.09 -79.60
CA ALA A 246 -28.25 29.43 -79.82
C ALA A 246 -28.41 30.51 -80.90
N GLN A 247 -27.60 31.58 -80.85
CA GLN A 247 -27.59 32.64 -81.86
C GLN A 247 -27.17 32.12 -83.25
N LEU A 248 -26.25 31.16 -83.32
CA LEU A 248 -25.82 30.54 -84.58
C LEU A 248 -26.91 29.62 -85.19
N ARG A 249 -27.76 29.02 -84.35
CA ARG A 249 -28.89 28.19 -84.80
C ARG A 249 -30.07 29.01 -85.33
N THR A 250 -30.11 30.33 -85.09
CA THR A 250 -31.18 31.20 -85.56
C THR A 250 -31.29 31.22 -87.09
N GLU A 251 -32.52 31.36 -87.59
CA GLU A 251 -32.83 31.22 -89.02
C GLU A 251 -32.17 32.32 -89.88
N GLU A 252 -31.95 33.52 -89.33
CA GLU A 252 -31.29 34.65 -89.98
C GLU A 252 -29.82 34.36 -90.32
N VAL A 253 -29.10 33.69 -89.42
CA VAL A 253 -27.69 33.36 -89.62
C VAL A 253 -27.54 32.22 -90.62
N ASN A 254 -28.43 31.21 -90.54
CA ASN A 254 -28.49 30.13 -91.52
C ASN A 254 -28.81 30.67 -92.93
N MET A 255 -29.72 31.63 -93.04
CA MET A 255 -30.04 32.30 -94.32
C MET A 255 -28.85 33.05 -94.91
N VAL A 256 -28.03 33.73 -94.08
CA VAL A 256 -26.78 34.37 -94.52
C VAL A 256 -25.78 33.33 -95.05
N MET A 257 -25.66 32.19 -94.38
CA MET A 257 -24.76 31.11 -94.77
C MET A 257 -25.21 30.44 -96.08
N ASP A 258 -26.51 30.25 -96.26
CA ASP A 258 -27.10 29.71 -97.49
C ASP A 258 -26.98 30.67 -98.68
N CYS A 259 -27.09 31.98 -98.45
CA CYS A 259 -26.82 33.00 -99.47
C CYS A 259 -25.37 32.96 -99.96
N LEU A 260 -24.40 32.85 -99.06
CA LEU A 260 -22.98 32.77 -99.41
C LEU A 260 -22.62 31.44 -100.10
N ARG A 261 -23.30 30.34 -99.75
CA ARG A 261 -23.15 29.03 -100.41
C ARG A 261 -23.69 29.05 -101.83
N ASN A 262 -24.87 29.65 -102.04
CA ASN A 262 -25.47 29.81 -103.37
C ASN A 262 -24.61 30.67 -104.30
N ALA A 263 -23.97 31.71 -103.76
CA ALA A 263 -23.03 32.58 -104.48
C ALA A 263 -21.65 31.94 -104.75
N LYS A 264 -21.47 30.62 -104.51
CA LYS A 264 -20.22 29.86 -104.65
C LYS A 264 -19.04 30.39 -103.81
N ARG A 265 -19.29 31.19 -102.76
CA ARG A 265 -18.25 31.70 -101.85
C ARG A 265 -18.00 30.71 -100.71
N PHE A 266 -17.65 29.48 -101.06
CA PHE A 266 -17.49 28.37 -100.11
C PHE A 266 -16.41 28.62 -99.07
N HIS A 267 -15.35 29.36 -99.41
CA HIS A 267 -14.28 29.69 -98.47
C HIS A 267 -14.80 30.40 -97.22
N ALA A 268 -15.71 31.37 -97.34
CA ALA A 268 -16.26 32.09 -96.19
C ALA A 268 -17.10 31.17 -95.28
N THR A 269 -17.90 30.29 -95.87
CA THR A 269 -18.75 29.35 -95.11
C THR A 269 -17.95 28.20 -94.47
N VAL A 270 -16.91 27.71 -95.14
CA VAL A 270 -16.04 26.65 -94.61
C VAL A 270 -15.10 27.23 -93.55
N SER A 271 -14.52 28.42 -93.80
CA SER A 271 -13.75 29.16 -92.79
C SER A 271 -14.59 29.49 -91.57
N PHE A 272 -15.87 29.85 -91.71
CA PHE A 272 -16.72 30.10 -90.55
C PHE A 272 -16.89 28.85 -89.65
N ILE A 273 -17.06 27.66 -90.23
CA ILE A 273 -17.23 26.42 -89.46
C ILE A 273 -15.90 25.94 -88.87
N ALA A 274 -14.79 26.09 -89.61
CA ALA A 274 -13.47 25.63 -89.18
C ALA A 274 -12.75 26.63 -88.24
N ASP A 275 -12.83 27.93 -88.52
CA ASP A 275 -12.05 28.96 -87.83
C ASP A 275 -12.73 29.50 -86.55
N THR A 276 -14.00 29.18 -86.29
CA THR A 276 -14.67 29.63 -85.06
C THR A 276 -14.19 28.88 -83.81
N GLY A 277 -13.75 27.62 -83.95
CA GLY A 277 -13.32 26.78 -82.82
C GLY A 277 -14.41 26.55 -81.76
N LEU A 278 -15.66 26.85 -82.09
CA LEU A 278 -16.78 26.88 -81.14
C LEU A 278 -17.07 25.50 -80.56
N LYS A 279 -17.06 24.46 -81.41
CA LYS A 279 -17.29 23.07 -80.96
C LYS A 279 -16.21 22.59 -80.00
N ASP A 280 -14.94 22.83 -80.35
CA ASP A 280 -13.81 22.42 -79.51
C ASP A 280 -13.79 23.18 -78.18
N ALA A 281 -14.09 24.48 -78.19
CA ALA A 281 -14.21 25.29 -76.98
C ALA A 281 -15.39 24.87 -76.10
N THR A 282 -16.56 24.60 -76.70
CA THR A 282 -17.77 24.14 -75.97
C THR A 282 -17.54 22.77 -75.33
N ASP A 283 -16.94 21.83 -76.07
CA ASP A 283 -16.55 20.52 -75.54
C ASP A 283 -15.54 20.65 -74.39
N LEU A 284 -14.55 21.54 -74.51
CA LEU A 284 -13.55 21.79 -73.47
C LEU A 284 -14.19 22.39 -72.21
N VAL A 285 -15.07 23.37 -72.39
CA VAL A 285 -15.77 24.06 -71.30
C VAL A 285 -16.71 23.09 -70.57
N HIS A 286 -17.53 22.31 -71.27
CA HIS A 286 -18.37 21.29 -70.64
C HIS A 286 -17.53 20.25 -69.87
N LYS A 287 -16.39 19.82 -70.43
CA LYS A 287 -15.45 18.91 -69.77
C LYS A 287 -14.84 19.51 -68.50
N TYR A 288 -14.52 20.80 -68.49
CA TYR A 288 -14.00 21.50 -67.30
C TYR A 288 -15.10 21.83 -66.29
N ASN A 289 -16.30 22.10 -66.77
CA ASN A 289 -17.44 22.41 -65.92
C ASN A 289 -17.94 21.20 -65.11
N GLN A 290 -17.58 19.97 -65.51
CA GLN A 290 -17.75 18.79 -64.64
C GLN A 290 -17.05 18.93 -63.28
N LEU A 291 -15.99 19.75 -63.20
CA LEU A 291 -15.27 20.10 -61.97
C LEU A 291 -15.78 21.40 -61.33
N MET A 292 -16.16 22.41 -62.14
CA MET A 292 -16.53 23.74 -61.63
C MET A 292 -18.00 23.85 -61.20
N LYS A 293 -18.88 23.02 -61.75
CA LYS A 293 -20.29 22.95 -61.36
C LYS A 293 -20.45 22.37 -59.96
N ASP A 294 -21.33 22.98 -59.16
CA ASP A 294 -21.65 22.60 -57.77
C ASP A 294 -20.42 22.58 -56.83
N PHE A 295 -19.43 23.43 -57.08
CA PHE A 295 -18.22 23.49 -56.26
C PHE A 295 -18.51 24.10 -54.86
N PRO A 296 -18.21 23.39 -53.76
CA PRO A 296 -18.59 23.82 -52.40
C PRO A 296 -17.63 24.86 -51.80
N LEU A 297 -17.38 25.97 -52.51
CA LEU A 297 -16.56 27.08 -51.98
C LEU A 297 -17.34 27.96 -50.98
N ASN A 298 -18.65 28.11 -51.21
CA ASN A 298 -19.51 28.99 -50.41
C ASN A 298 -19.58 28.55 -48.95
N GLU A 299 -19.47 27.26 -48.67
CA GLU A 299 -19.44 26.70 -47.31
C GLU A 299 -18.16 27.08 -46.55
N LEU A 300 -17.04 27.29 -47.26
CA LEU A 300 -15.81 27.81 -46.67
C LEU A 300 -15.92 29.32 -46.42
N LEU A 301 -16.40 30.08 -47.40
CA LEU A 301 -16.51 31.55 -47.30
C LEU A 301 -17.56 32.01 -46.29
N SER A 302 -18.58 31.21 -46.04
CA SER A 302 -19.63 31.48 -45.03
C SER A 302 -19.35 30.86 -43.67
N ALA A 303 -18.20 30.20 -43.48
CA ALA A 303 -17.86 29.56 -42.22
C ALA A 303 -17.62 30.61 -41.12
N THR A 304 -18.38 30.50 -40.04
CA THR A 304 -18.24 31.31 -38.81
C THR A 304 -17.44 30.61 -37.72
N ASP A 305 -17.26 29.29 -37.84
CA ASP A 305 -16.72 28.43 -36.81
C ASP A 305 -15.58 27.56 -37.38
N LEU A 306 -14.62 27.21 -36.52
CA LEU A 306 -13.50 26.34 -36.88
C LEU A 306 -13.95 24.94 -37.35
N ASP A 307 -15.04 24.41 -36.77
CA ASP A 307 -15.55 23.09 -37.15
C ASP A 307 -16.17 23.11 -38.56
N LYS A 308 -16.88 24.19 -38.92
CA LYS A 308 -17.38 24.38 -40.29
C LYS A 308 -16.26 24.50 -41.31
N ILE A 309 -15.17 25.21 -40.98
CA ILE A 309 -13.97 25.25 -41.84
C ILE A 309 -13.44 23.83 -42.09
N HIS A 310 -13.34 23.01 -41.03
CA HIS A 310 -12.85 21.64 -41.13
C HIS A 310 -13.73 20.78 -42.07
N GLU A 311 -15.05 20.86 -41.92
CA GLU A 311 -16.02 20.18 -42.79
C GLU A 311 -15.93 20.67 -44.25
N SER A 312 -15.91 22.00 -44.45
CA SER A 312 -15.81 22.63 -45.77
C SER A 312 -14.53 22.21 -46.50
N LEU A 313 -13.38 22.09 -45.81
CA LEU A 313 -12.16 21.57 -46.42
C LEU A 313 -12.32 20.11 -46.89
N GLY A 314 -12.96 19.26 -46.08
CA GLY A 314 -13.27 17.89 -46.48
C GLY A 314 -14.17 17.80 -47.71
N LEU A 315 -15.20 18.66 -47.78
CA LEU A 315 -16.11 18.73 -48.92
C LEU A 315 -15.42 19.26 -50.19
N ILE A 316 -14.61 20.31 -50.09
CA ILE A 316 -13.83 20.88 -51.20
C ILE A 316 -12.85 19.86 -51.76
N PHE A 317 -11.98 19.27 -50.91
CA PHE A 317 -11.00 18.30 -51.39
C PHE A 317 -11.64 16.99 -51.83
N GLY A 318 -12.71 16.53 -51.18
CA GLY A 318 -13.51 15.40 -51.65
C GLY A 318 -14.10 15.63 -53.05
N HIS A 319 -14.60 16.84 -53.31
CA HIS A 319 -15.11 17.24 -54.62
C HIS A 319 -14.00 17.27 -55.68
N ILE A 320 -12.88 17.98 -55.41
CA ILE A 320 -11.72 18.03 -56.31
C ILE A 320 -11.23 16.61 -56.60
N ASN A 321 -11.05 15.79 -55.57
CA ASN A 321 -10.48 14.46 -55.71
C ASN A 321 -11.36 13.51 -56.54
N ARG A 322 -12.68 13.60 -56.42
CA ARG A 322 -13.61 12.77 -57.18
C ARG A 322 -13.78 13.26 -58.62
N LYS A 323 -13.93 14.58 -58.82
CA LYS A 323 -14.27 15.18 -60.12
C LYS A 323 -13.05 15.39 -61.02
N LEU A 324 -11.87 15.67 -60.46
CA LEU A 324 -10.63 15.82 -61.25
C LEU A 324 -10.24 14.52 -61.98
N LYS A 325 -10.62 13.35 -61.43
CA LYS A 325 -10.44 12.05 -62.11
C LYS A 325 -11.31 11.92 -63.36
N LEU A 326 -12.50 12.51 -63.36
CA LEU A 326 -13.49 12.43 -64.43
C LEU A 326 -13.25 13.53 -65.49
N SER A 327 -12.87 14.73 -65.08
CA SER A 327 -12.64 15.88 -65.97
C SER A 327 -11.20 15.93 -66.49
N PRO A 328 -10.96 16.22 -67.79
CA PRO A 328 -9.62 16.44 -68.35
C PRO A 328 -9.04 17.83 -68.01
N TYR A 329 -9.29 18.34 -66.79
CA TYR A 329 -8.77 19.63 -66.35
C TYR A 329 -7.23 19.57 -66.18
N PRO A 330 -6.46 20.55 -66.69
CA PRO A 330 -5.00 20.49 -66.67
C PRO A 330 -4.44 20.63 -65.26
N ILE A 331 -3.49 19.76 -64.92
CA ILE A 331 -2.85 19.77 -63.59
C ILE A 331 -2.12 21.09 -63.35
N ARG A 332 -1.54 21.69 -64.41
CA ARG A 332 -0.89 23.02 -64.34
C ARG A 332 -1.84 24.14 -63.87
N ARG A 333 -3.15 24.05 -64.14
CA ARG A 333 -4.16 25.03 -63.67
C ARG A 333 -4.78 24.64 -62.33
N ALA A 334 -4.80 23.35 -62.01
CA ALA A 334 -5.28 22.86 -60.72
C ALA A 334 -4.37 23.29 -59.56
N LEU A 335 -3.05 23.39 -59.77
CA LEU A 335 -2.11 23.80 -58.71
C LEU A 335 -2.35 25.25 -58.23
N PRO A 336 -2.45 26.27 -59.11
CA PRO A 336 -2.81 27.61 -58.67
C PRO A 336 -4.24 27.72 -58.12
N LEU A 337 -5.19 26.88 -58.56
CA LEU A 337 -6.54 26.86 -57.98
C LEU A 337 -6.50 26.42 -56.50
N VAL A 338 -5.72 25.40 -56.18
CA VAL A 338 -5.49 24.96 -54.79
C VAL A 338 -4.75 26.03 -53.99
N GLU A 339 -3.83 26.78 -54.62
CA GLU A 339 -3.19 27.94 -53.99
C GLU A 339 -4.20 29.07 -53.68
N ALA A 340 -5.13 29.34 -54.59
CA ALA A 340 -6.21 30.32 -54.37
C ALA A 340 -7.15 29.87 -53.23
N ILE A 341 -7.54 28.59 -53.19
CA ILE A 341 -8.30 28.03 -52.06
C ILE A 341 -7.53 28.19 -50.74
N SER A 342 -6.20 28.04 -50.76
CA SER A 342 -5.36 28.30 -49.59
C SER A 342 -5.35 29.77 -49.17
N ARG A 343 -5.55 30.73 -50.08
CA ARG A 343 -5.67 32.16 -49.75
C ARG A 343 -7.03 32.42 -49.11
N ASP A 344 -8.10 31.93 -49.74
CA ASP A 344 -9.47 32.05 -49.21
C ASP A 344 -9.59 31.40 -47.81
N PHE A 345 -8.99 30.22 -47.61
CA PHE A 345 -8.89 29.55 -46.31
C PHE A 345 -8.12 30.39 -45.27
N ASN A 346 -7.00 30.99 -45.66
CA ASN A 346 -6.20 31.83 -44.77
C ASN A 346 -7.00 33.04 -44.28
N ASP A 347 -7.74 33.70 -45.17
CA ASP A 347 -8.47 34.93 -44.86
C ASP A 347 -9.67 34.64 -43.95
N VAL A 348 -10.42 33.57 -44.22
CA VAL A 348 -11.52 33.12 -43.34
C VAL A 348 -10.99 32.71 -41.97
N LEU A 349 -9.88 31.96 -41.93
CA LEU A 349 -9.26 31.54 -40.67
C LEU A 349 -8.73 32.73 -39.86
N LEU A 350 -8.12 33.71 -40.53
CA LEU A 350 -7.63 34.93 -39.89
C LEU A 350 -8.79 35.74 -39.31
N ASN A 351 -9.88 35.94 -40.05
CA ASN A 351 -11.07 36.64 -39.56
C ASN A 351 -11.66 36.00 -38.30
N ILE A 352 -11.80 34.66 -38.28
CA ILE A 352 -12.30 33.93 -37.11
C ILE A 352 -11.32 34.06 -35.93
N LEU A 353 -10.02 33.85 -36.15
CA LEU A 353 -9.02 33.91 -35.07
C LEU A 353 -8.90 35.33 -34.47
N THR A 354 -9.00 36.37 -35.29
CA THR A 354 -8.96 37.77 -34.84
C THR A 354 -10.18 38.11 -33.99
N SER A 355 -11.37 37.58 -34.34
CA SER A 355 -12.60 37.79 -33.56
C SER A 355 -12.50 37.27 -32.12
N HIS A 356 -11.73 36.18 -31.90
CA HIS A 356 -11.58 35.55 -30.59
C HIS A 356 -10.58 36.24 -29.65
N ARG A 357 -9.81 37.24 -30.11
CA ARG A 357 -8.79 37.96 -29.32
C ARG A 357 -7.95 37.03 -28.44
N LEU A 358 -7.16 36.16 -29.08
CA LEU A 358 -6.52 35.00 -28.46
C LEU A 358 -5.82 35.27 -27.11
N LEU A 359 -5.10 36.39 -26.94
CA LEU A 359 -4.38 36.73 -25.70
C LEU A 359 -5.27 37.16 -24.52
N TYR A 360 -6.53 37.52 -24.77
CA TYR A 360 -7.47 37.91 -23.71
C TYR A 360 -8.25 36.71 -23.17
N THR A 361 -8.39 35.65 -23.97
CA THR A 361 -9.08 34.43 -23.55
C THR A 361 -8.31 33.68 -22.45
N PRO A 362 -8.94 32.89 -21.58
CA PRO A 362 -8.26 31.99 -20.65
C PRO A 362 -7.48 30.86 -21.36
N TYR A 363 -6.44 30.32 -20.72
CA TYR A 363 -5.53 29.34 -21.34
C TYR A 363 -6.24 28.07 -21.83
N GLU A 364 -7.19 27.51 -21.06
CA GLU A 364 -7.91 26.30 -21.47
C GLU A 364 -8.71 26.48 -22.76
N THR A 365 -9.35 27.64 -22.90
CA THR A 365 -10.13 27.98 -24.11
C THR A 365 -9.19 28.24 -25.29
N PHE A 366 -8.07 28.93 -25.04
CA PHE A 366 -7.03 29.16 -26.03
C PHE A 366 -6.40 27.86 -26.56
N GLU A 367 -6.04 26.93 -25.66
CA GLU A 367 -5.40 25.66 -26.03
C GLU A 367 -6.37 24.78 -26.83
N ARG A 368 -7.67 24.81 -26.49
CA ARG A 368 -8.72 24.14 -27.28
C ARG A 368 -8.83 24.73 -28.68
N LEU A 369 -8.95 26.06 -28.79
CA LEU A 369 -9.06 26.75 -30.08
C LEU A 369 -7.84 26.49 -30.97
N LEU A 370 -6.60 26.69 -30.47
CA LEU A 370 -5.40 26.44 -31.27
C LEU A 370 -5.14 24.95 -31.54
N SER A 371 -5.62 24.04 -30.70
CA SER A 371 -5.60 22.60 -31.00
C SER A 371 -6.54 22.27 -32.16
N GLN A 372 -7.75 22.84 -32.18
CA GLN A 372 -8.69 22.71 -33.30
C GLN A 372 -8.07 23.31 -34.57
N THR A 373 -7.52 24.52 -34.51
CA THR A 373 -6.80 25.14 -35.65
C THR A 373 -5.63 24.28 -36.14
N SER A 374 -4.83 23.69 -35.23
CA SER A 374 -3.74 22.78 -35.59
C SER A 374 -4.25 21.49 -36.27
N ASN A 375 -5.39 20.96 -35.82
CA ASN A 375 -6.02 19.82 -36.46
C ASN A 375 -6.53 20.19 -37.86
N ILE A 376 -7.08 21.40 -38.05
CA ILE A 376 -7.48 21.91 -39.37
C ILE A 376 -6.27 21.96 -40.31
N PHE A 377 -5.13 22.51 -39.87
CA PHE A 377 -3.90 22.52 -40.67
C PHE A 377 -3.42 21.10 -41.02
N LYS A 378 -3.44 20.16 -40.07
CA LYS A 378 -3.09 18.75 -40.37
C LYS A 378 -4.03 18.14 -41.40
N THR A 379 -5.32 18.43 -41.30
CA THR A 379 -6.29 17.91 -42.27
C THR A 379 -6.10 18.52 -43.64
N TRP A 380 -5.75 19.81 -43.73
CA TRP A 380 -5.31 20.41 -44.98
C TRP A 380 -4.08 19.68 -45.56
N ASP A 381 -3.04 19.43 -44.74
CA ASP A 381 -1.82 18.74 -45.16
C ASP A 381 -2.10 17.31 -45.67
N ASP A 382 -2.99 16.57 -45.01
CA ASP A 382 -3.37 15.23 -45.41
C ASP A 382 -4.19 15.25 -46.73
N HIS A 383 -5.15 16.17 -46.87
CA HIS A 383 -5.87 16.35 -48.14
C HIS A 383 -4.94 16.79 -49.28
N ILE A 384 -3.92 17.61 -49.01
CA ILE A 384 -2.89 17.98 -50.00
C ILE A 384 -2.02 16.79 -50.39
N LYS A 385 -1.67 15.89 -49.47
CA LYS A 385 -0.95 14.64 -49.80
C LYS A 385 -1.80 13.76 -50.71
N GLU A 386 -3.08 13.61 -50.40
CA GLU A 386 -4.03 12.87 -51.25
C GLU A 386 -4.15 13.50 -52.64
N PHE A 387 -4.33 14.82 -52.70
CA PHE A 387 -4.38 15.57 -53.95
C PHE A 387 -3.07 15.44 -54.75
N THR A 388 -1.91 15.51 -54.10
CA THR A 388 -0.60 15.36 -54.75
C THR A 388 -0.41 13.94 -55.29
N SER A 389 -0.83 12.92 -54.54
CA SER A 389 -0.81 11.52 -54.99
C SER A 389 -1.68 11.34 -56.24
N MET A 390 -2.89 11.91 -56.21
CA MET A 390 -3.80 11.92 -57.35
C MET A 390 -3.26 12.67 -58.55
N ALA A 391 -2.71 13.87 -58.36
CA ALA A 391 -2.12 14.66 -59.42
C ALA A 391 -1.00 13.86 -60.11
N ARG A 392 -0.13 13.18 -59.34
CA ARG A 392 0.89 12.28 -59.91
C ARG A 392 0.29 11.10 -60.67
N GLU A 393 -0.77 10.49 -60.16
CA GLU A 393 -1.49 9.40 -60.84
C GLU A 393 -2.07 9.88 -62.17
N LEU A 394 -2.67 11.07 -62.20
CA LEU A 394 -3.26 11.67 -63.40
C LEU A 394 -2.21 12.10 -64.41
N THR A 395 -1.07 12.67 -63.99
CA THR A 395 0.05 12.98 -64.90
C THR A 395 0.55 11.71 -65.59
N ARG A 396 0.65 10.59 -64.85
CA ARG A 396 1.03 9.29 -65.41
C ARG A 396 -0.02 8.73 -66.37
N LYS A 397 -1.29 8.74 -65.99
CA LYS A 397 -2.40 8.21 -66.81
C LYS A 397 -2.64 9.01 -68.09
N ARG A 398 -2.41 10.33 -68.07
CA ARG A 398 -2.65 11.23 -69.20
C ARG A 398 -1.41 11.47 -70.09
N VAL A 399 -0.25 10.94 -69.70
CA VAL A 399 1.04 11.15 -70.41
C VAL A 399 1.32 12.64 -70.61
N GLU A 400 1.01 13.46 -69.60
CA GLU A 400 1.32 14.89 -69.62
C GLU A 400 2.83 15.10 -69.41
N LYS A 401 3.40 16.17 -70.01
CA LYS A 401 4.81 16.54 -69.77
C LYS A 401 5.06 16.67 -68.26
N PHE A 402 6.20 16.19 -67.78
CA PHE A 402 6.53 16.24 -66.35
C PHE A 402 6.47 17.69 -65.83
N ILE A 403 5.56 17.94 -64.89
CA ILE A 403 5.41 19.23 -64.20
C ILE A 403 5.87 19.04 -62.75
N PRO A 404 6.75 19.91 -62.22
CA PRO A 404 7.07 19.90 -60.80
C PRO A 404 5.83 20.32 -60.01
N ILE A 405 5.28 19.38 -59.22
CA ILE A 405 4.15 19.65 -58.31
C ILE A 405 4.72 20.33 -57.06
N LYS A 406 4.69 21.66 -57.04
CA LYS A 406 5.09 22.47 -55.88
C LYS A 406 3.96 23.44 -55.56
N ILE A 407 3.28 23.20 -54.44
CA ILE A 407 2.21 24.06 -53.93
C ILE A 407 2.82 24.87 -52.79
N VAL A 408 2.72 26.20 -52.85
CA VAL A 408 3.13 27.09 -51.76
C VAL A 408 1.87 27.58 -51.06
N PRO A 409 1.48 26.98 -49.92
CA PRO A 409 0.28 27.41 -49.22
C PRO A 409 0.47 28.79 -48.60
N ALA A 410 -0.51 29.67 -48.79
CA ALA A 410 -0.51 31.02 -48.22
C ALA A 410 -0.61 31.00 -46.68
N HIS A 411 -1.37 30.05 -46.12
CA HIS A 411 -1.57 29.91 -44.68
C HIS A 411 -0.35 29.34 -43.93
N ALA A 412 0.72 28.92 -44.62
CA ALA A 412 1.91 28.34 -43.96
C ALA A 412 2.57 29.31 -42.97
N LYS A 413 2.59 30.62 -43.30
CA LYS A 413 3.14 31.63 -42.39
C LYS A 413 2.27 31.78 -41.15
N LEU A 414 0.94 31.75 -41.30
CA LEU A 414 -0.02 31.78 -40.20
C LEU A 414 0.04 30.50 -39.34
N GLN A 415 0.23 29.33 -39.95
CA GLN A 415 0.43 28.05 -39.25
C GLN A 415 1.67 28.09 -38.35
N ASN A 416 2.80 28.53 -38.89
CA ASN A 416 4.03 28.69 -38.10
C ASN A 416 3.82 29.69 -36.95
N ARG A 417 3.13 30.79 -37.22
CA ARG A 417 2.84 31.83 -36.24
C ARG A 417 1.94 31.35 -35.11
N THR A 418 0.86 30.63 -35.43
CA THR A 418 -0.09 30.07 -34.44
C THR A 418 0.53 28.94 -33.63
N GLN A 419 1.36 28.10 -34.25
CA GLN A 419 2.14 27.08 -33.53
C GLN A 419 3.14 27.71 -32.56
N TYR A 420 3.86 28.74 -33.03
CA TYR A 420 4.76 29.50 -32.18
C TYR A 420 4.02 30.14 -31.00
N LEU A 421 2.88 30.78 -31.25
CA LEU A 421 2.05 31.40 -30.21
C LEU A 421 1.56 30.37 -29.18
N ARG A 422 1.18 29.17 -29.64
CA ARG A 422 0.77 28.07 -28.76
C ARG A 422 1.91 27.64 -27.83
N ASP A 423 3.09 27.41 -28.40
CA ASP A 423 4.27 27.00 -27.63
C ASP A 423 4.72 28.09 -26.67
N TRP A 424 4.75 29.35 -27.13
CA TRP A 424 5.05 30.52 -26.31
C TRP A 424 4.07 30.65 -25.13
N ARG A 425 2.76 30.54 -25.38
CA ARG A 425 1.76 30.68 -24.33
C ARG A 425 1.77 29.51 -23.35
N LYS A 426 2.06 28.29 -23.81
CA LYS A 426 2.29 27.13 -22.95
C LYS A 426 3.50 27.34 -22.04
N GLN A 427 4.59 27.90 -22.55
CA GLN A 427 5.77 28.26 -21.74
C GLN A 427 5.48 29.39 -20.74
N HIS A 428 4.59 30.33 -21.09
CA HIS A 428 4.13 31.38 -20.19
C HIS A 428 3.26 30.81 -19.06
N GLU A 429 2.28 29.96 -19.38
CA GLU A 429 1.39 29.33 -18.39
C GLU A 429 2.19 28.43 -17.43
N GLN A 430 3.15 27.66 -17.94
CA GLN A 430 4.06 26.87 -17.10
C GLN A 430 4.83 27.75 -16.11
N LEU A 431 5.23 28.94 -16.53
CA LEU A 431 5.93 29.88 -15.66
C LEU A 431 4.98 30.50 -14.63
N ALA A 432 3.76 30.88 -15.00
CA ALA A 432 2.73 31.41 -14.11
C ALA A 432 2.23 30.40 -13.06
N VAL A 433 1.96 29.15 -13.47
CA VAL A 433 1.53 28.07 -12.56
C VAL A 433 2.63 27.72 -11.55
N MET A 434 3.90 27.94 -11.89
CA MET A 434 5.02 27.62 -11.01
C MET A 434 5.45 28.77 -10.10
N THR A 435 5.11 30.02 -10.44
CA THR A 435 5.23 31.17 -9.52
C THR A 435 4.09 31.24 -8.50
N GLY A 436 2.96 30.53 -8.71
CA GLY A 436 1.89 30.42 -7.70
C GLY A 436 2.29 29.68 -6.40
N PRO A 437 2.87 28.46 -6.46
CA PRO A 437 3.27 27.70 -5.28
C PRO A 437 4.37 28.35 -4.43
N THR A 438 5.22 29.20 -5.03
CA THR A 438 6.32 29.87 -4.33
C THR A 438 5.84 30.89 -3.29
N LYS A 439 4.55 31.32 -3.33
CA LYS A 439 3.89 32.07 -2.25
C LYS A 439 3.64 31.22 -0.99
N SER A 440 3.16 29.98 -1.13
CA SER A 440 2.91 29.09 0.03
C SER A 440 4.19 28.55 0.68
N LEU A 441 5.32 28.75 0.03
CA LEU A 441 6.63 28.21 0.38
C LEU A 441 7.45 29.17 1.26
N GLY A 442 6.90 30.36 1.60
CA GLY A 442 7.49 31.42 2.43
C GLY A 442 6.85 31.61 3.82
N ALA A 443 6.04 30.67 4.32
CA ALA A 443 5.39 30.80 5.63
C ALA A 443 6.33 30.58 6.84
N ALA A 444 7.64 30.42 6.63
CA ALA A 444 8.60 30.25 7.71
C ALA A 444 9.86 31.09 7.45
N GLY A 445 9.78 32.37 7.83
CA GLY A 445 10.95 33.19 8.15
C GLY A 445 11.37 34.20 7.08
N ILE A 446 11.13 35.48 7.43
CA ILE A 446 11.79 36.69 6.92
C ILE A 446 11.36 37.11 5.50
N ASP A 447 10.32 37.94 5.46
CA ASP A 447 10.06 38.90 4.37
C ASP A 447 11.21 39.91 4.28
N ILE A 448 12.22 39.59 3.47
CA ILE A 448 13.11 40.60 2.90
C ILE A 448 12.72 40.74 1.43
N GLY A 449 11.89 41.76 1.15
CA GLY A 449 11.91 42.52 -0.11
C GLY A 449 11.96 41.74 -1.43
N GLY A 450 11.28 40.60 -1.56
CA GLY A 450 11.11 39.93 -2.84
C GLY A 450 9.84 40.43 -3.52
N MET A 451 9.97 41.19 -4.61
CA MET A 451 8.85 41.51 -5.50
C MET A 451 8.05 40.24 -5.83
N ASP A 452 6.72 40.37 -5.93
CA ASP A 452 5.85 39.25 -6.22
C ASP A 452 6.16 38.73 -7.64
N MET A 453 6.83 37.58 -7.72
CA MET A 453 7.15 36.93 -9.01
C MET A 453 5.89 36.68 -9.85
N GLU A 454 4.73 36.48 -9.23
CA GLU A 454 3.48 36.33 -9.96
C GLU A 454 3.04 37.65 -10.62
N GLU A 455 3.28 38.78 -9.95
CA GLU A 455 2.97 40.12 -10.46
C GLU A 455 3.89 40.50 -11.62
N GLU A 456 5.20 40.27 -11.51
CA GLU A 456 6.15 40.51 -12.61
C GLU A 456 5.80 39.71 -13.88
N VAL A 457 5.30 38.48 -13.71
CA VAL A 457 4.88 37.61 -14.82
C VAL A 457 3.58 38.10 -15.45
N LYS A 458 2.62 38.55 -14.64
CA LYS A 458 1.39 39.16 -15.14
C LYS A 458 1.68 40.45 -15.90
N GLU A 459 2.53 41.32 -15.36
CA GLU A 459 2.92 42.55 -16.05
C GLU A 459 3.67 42.28 -17.36
N ALA A 460 4.52 41.25 -17.40
CA ALA A 460 5.17 40.83 -18.65
C ALA A 460 4.13 40.39 -19.70
N TYR A 461 3.07 39.70 -19.28
CA TYR A 461 1.98 39.28 -20.17
C TYR A 461 1.14 40.46 -20.68
N GLU A 462 0.92 41.49 -19.86
CA GLU A 462 0.16 42.69 -20.25
C GLU A 462 0.79 43.46 -21.43
N ILE A 463 2.12 43.43 -21.57
CA ILE A 463 2.82 44.00 -22.73
C ILE A 463 2.38 43.30 -24.01
N MET A 464 2.22 41.98 -23.96
CA MET A 464 1.85 41.17 -25.12
C MET A 464 0.39 41.38 -25.53
N LYS A 465 -0.52 41.60 -24.57
CA LYS A 465 -1.96 41.78 -24.84
C LYS A 465 -2.30 42.98 -25.71
N ARG A 466 -1.45 44.03 -25.70
CA ARG A 466 -1.68 45.29 -26.42
C ARG A 466 -1.39 45.21 -27.93
N ILE A 467 -0.90 44.07 -28.41
CA ILE A 467 -0.40 43.90 -29.78
C ILE A 467 -1.28 42.88 -30.51
N ASP A 468 -1.53 43.15 -31.80
CA ASP A 468 -2.15 42.15 -32.65
C ASP A 468 -1.13 41.06 -33.02
N VAL A 469 -1.36 39.86 -32.51
CA VAL A 469 -0.45 38.73 -32.64
C VAL A 469 -0.55 38.05 -34.00
N LEU A 470 -1.70 38.17 -34.64
CA LEU A 470 -2.07 37.42 -35.84
C LEU A 470 -1.66 38.14 -37.13
N GLU A 471 -1.17 39.37 -37.03
CA GLU A 471 -0.63 40.11 -38.16
C GLU A 471 0.72 39.52 -38.61
N VAL A 472 0.72 38.88 -39.79
CA VAL A 472 1.90 38.21 -40.37
C VAL A 472 2.63 39.12 -41.39
N SER A 473 2.33 40.43 -41.38
CA SER A 473 3.03 41.43 -42.18
C SER A 473 4.49 41.57 -41.70
N VAL A 474 5.36 42.17 -42.53
CA VAL A 474 6.75 42.43 -42.14
C VAL A 474 6.79 43.37 -40.94
N GLU A 475 5.93 44.40 -40.93
CA GLU A 475 5.76 45.36 -39.84
C GLU A 475 5.23 44.68 -38.56
N GLY A 476 4.21 43.83 -38.67
CA GLY A 476 3.68 43.05 -37.54
C GLY A 476 4.68 42.07 -36.93
N SER A 477 5.57 41.50 -37.75
CA SER A 477 6.66 40.62 -37.29
C SER A 477 7.73 41.38 -36.49
N GLU A 478 8.06 42.61 -36.89
CA GLU A 478 8.99 43.49 -36.16
C GLU A 478 8.41 43.94 -34.82
N ILE A 479 7.13 44.35 -34.80
CA ILE A 479 6.41 44.73 -33.59
C ILE A 479 6.36 43.55 -32.60
N TRP A 480 6.04 42.34 -33.08
CA TRP A 480 6.08 41.15 -32.24
C TRP A 480 7.48 40.89 -31.68
N THR A 481 8.52 40.99 -32.51
CA THR A 481 9.89 40.71 -32.06
C THR A 481 10.34 41.68 -30.98
N ALA A 482 9.97 42.96 -31.11
CA ALA A 482 10.25 43.98 -30.10
C ALA A 482 9.47 43.75 -28.78
N ALA A 483 8.23 43.28 -28.87
CA ALA A 483 7.44 42.92 -27.69
C ALA A 483 7.96 41.66 -27.01
N GLU A 484 8.41 40.69 -27.80
CA GLU A 484 8.97 39.45 -27.33
C GLU A 484 10.30 39.69 -26.59
N THR A 485 11.16 40.58 -27.10
CA THR A 485 12.39 40.94 -26.39
C THR A 485 12.10 41.61 -25.05
N ALA A 486 11.13 42.53 -25.00
CA ALA A 486 10.69 43.16 -23.75
C ALA A 486 10.09 42.14 -22.75
N TYR A 487 9.29 41.19 -23.24
CA TYR A 487 8.78 40.08 -22.44
C TYR A 487 9.90 39.18 -21.91
N ASN A 488 10.83 38.78 -22.78
CA ASN A 488 11.97 37.90 -22.43
C ASN A 488 12.91 38.57 -21.42
N GLU A 489 13.08 39.89 -21.46
CA GLU A 489 13.88 40.62 -20.48
C GLU A 489 13.25 40.53 -19.08
N ARG A 490 11.94 40.77 -18.96
CA ARG A 490 11.21 40.64 -17.68
C ARG A 490 11.21 39.20 -17.19
N VAL A 491 10.93 38.24 -18.08
CA VAL A 491 11.01 36.81 -17.75
C VAL A 491 12.42 36.41 -17.29
N SER A 492 13.47 36.97 -17.88
CA SER A 492 14.84 36.70 -17.42
C SER A 492 15.10 37.16 -15.99
N ARG A 493 14.44 38.22 -15.50
CA ARG A 493 14.56 38.66 -14.10
C ARG A 493 13.91 37.65 -13.16
N VAL A 494 12.71 37.20 -13.51
CA VAL A 494 11.99 36.13 -12.80
C VAL A 494 12.79 34.82 -12.80
N GLU A 495 13.38 34.43 -13.93
CA GLU A 495 14.24 33.25 -14.02
C GLU A 495 15.44 33.33 -13.07
N ASN A 496 16.10 34.49 -12.96
CA ASN A 496 17.23 34.69 -12.05
C ASN A 496 16.80 34.58 -10.57
N GLN A 497 15.63 35.10 -10.21
CA GLN A 497 15.06 34.94 -8.86
C GLN A 497 14.71 33.47 -8.56
N ILE A 498 14.15 32.75 -9.54
CA ILE A 498 13.87 31.32 -9.44
C ILE A 498 15.18 30.53 -9.26
N ILE A 499 16.24 30.87 -9.99
CA ILE A 499 17.56 30.23 -9.87
C ILE A 499 18.12 30.41 -8.45
N ALA A 500 18.01 31.62 -7.88
CA ALA A 500 18.44 31.87 -6.50
C ALA A 500 17.68 30.99 -5.49
N ARG A 501 16.34 30.97 -5.56
CA ARG A 501 15.50 30.16 -4.67
C ARG A 501 15.71 28.65 -4.84
N LEU A 502 15.98 28.19 -6.07
CA LEU A 502 16.31 26.79 -6.35
C LEU A 502 17.65 26.40 -5.75
N ARG A 503 18.67 27.25 -5.88
CA ARG A 503 19.99 27.03 -5.26
C ARG A 503 19.90 26.96 -3.74
N ASP A 504 19.15 27.87 -3.12
CA ASP A 504 18.98 27.86 -1.66
C ASP A 504 18.28 26.58 -1.19
N ARG A 505 17.19 26.16 -1.86
CA ARG A 505 16.47 24.93 -1.50
C ARG A 505 17.29 23.67 -1.75
N LEU A 506 18.02 23.60 -2.86
CA LEU A 506 18.90 22.47 -3.17
C LEU A 506 20.10 22.42 -2.21
N GLY A 507 20.62 23.58 -1.79
CA GLY A 507 21.65 23.68 -0.76
C GLY A 507 21.19 23.26 0.63
N THR A 508 19.90 23.42 0.96
CA THR A 508 19.33 22.95 2.24
C THR A 508 18.98 21.46 2.28
N ALA A 509 18.88 20.79 1.12
CA ALA A 509 18.48 19.39 1.05
C ALA A 509 19.64 18.46 1.46
N ARG A 510 19.41 17.57 2.42
CA ARG A 510 20.45 16.64 2.91
C ARG A 510 20.43 15.29 2.22
N ASN A 511 19.34 14.93 1.56
CA ASN A 511 19.13 13.62 0.96
C ASN A 511 18.78 13.75 -0.53
N ALA A 512 19.33 12.87 -1.37
CA ALA A 512 19.00 12.78 -2.79
C ALA A 512 17.49 12.65 -3.03
N ASN A 513 16.75 11.92 -2.18
CA ASN A 513 15.29 11.81 -2.27
C ASN A 513 14.56 13.16 -2.09
N GLU A 514 15.05 14.02 -1.20
CA GLU A 514 14.49 15.36 -0.99
C GLU A 514 14.80 16.27 -2.17
N MET A 515 16.03 16.19 -2.69
CA MET A 515 16.41 16.86 -3.93
C MET A 515 15.50 16.41 -5.09
N PHE A 516 15.27 15.10 -5.32
CA PHE A 516 14.33 14.61 -6.34
C PHE A 516 12.90 15.14 -6.16
N ARG A 517 12.45 15.32 -4.91
CA ARG A 517 11.13 15.91 -4.62
C ARG A 517 11.07 17.39 -4.99
N VAL A 518 12.17 18.13 -4.82
CA VAL A 518 12.29 19.51 -5.30
C VAL A 518 12.33 19.51 -6.83
N PHE A 519 13.14 18.65 -7.46
CA PHE A 519 13.26 18.55 -8.92
C PHE A 519 11.93 18.23 -9.61
N SER A 520 11.17 17.24 -9.11
CA SER A 520 9.86 16.87 -9.67
C SER A 520 8.84 18.01 -9.63
N LYS A 521 8.89 18.88 -8.61
CA LYS A 521 8.03 20.08 -8.54
C LYS A 521 8.39 21.14 -9.57
N PHE A 522 9.67 21.23 -9.96
CA PHE A 522 10.19 22.23 -10.90
C PHE A 522 10.46 21.68 -12.30
N ASN A 523 10.01 20.44 -12.60
CA ASN A 523 10.30 19.75 -13.87
C ASN A 523 9.93 20.57 -15.12
N ALA A 524 8.79 21.25 -15.10
CA ALA A 524 8.37 22.09 -16.23
C ALA A 524 9.26 23.33 -16.48
N LEU A 525 10.10 23.75 -15.52
CA LEU A 525 11.07 24.84 -15.71
C LEU A 525 12.37 24.40 -16.38
N PHE A 526 12.66 23.10 -16.43
CA PHE A 526 13.92 22.58 -16.98
C PHE A 526 14.01 22.64 -18.51
N VAL A 527 12.92 23.03 -19.17
CA VAL A 527 12.90 23.39 -20.59
C VAL A 527 13.72 24.67 -20.85
N ARG A 528 13.86 25.55 -19.84
CA ARG A 528 14.55 26.84 -19.96
C ARG A 528 16.07 26.67 -19.82
N PRO A 529 16.89 27.09 -20.81
CA PRO A 529 18.33 26.89 -20.80
C PRO A 529 19.07 27.50 -19.60
N LYS A 530 18.65 28.67 -19.11
CA LYS A 530 19.29 29.35 -17.97
C LYS A 530 19.11 28.58 -16.67
N ILE A 531 17.89 28.12 -16.39
CA ILE A 531 17.57 27.31 -15.20
C ILE A 531 18.29 25.96 -15.29
N ARG A 532 18.30 25.33 -16.49
CA ARG A 532 19.02 24.08 -16.75
C ARG A 532 20.53 24.22 -16.50
N GLY A 533 21.15 25.30 -16.98
CA GLY A 533 22.58 25.56 -16.75
C GLY A 533 22.93 25.73 -15.27
N ALA A 534 22.07 26.39 -14.50
CA ALA A 534 22.28 26.59 -13.06
C ALA A 534 22.17 25.31 -12.22
N ILE A 535 21.51 24.28 -12.76
CA ILE A 535 21.18 23.01 -12.11
C ILE A 535 22.20 21.90 -12.44
N GLN A 536 23.01 22.07 -13.48
CA GLN A 536 23.91 21.05 -14.01
C GLN A 536 24.88 20.45 -12.96
N GLU A 537 25.33 21.26 -12.00
CA GLU A 537 26.17 20.81 -10.88
C GLU A 537 25.46 19.78 -9.98
N TYR A 538 24.19 20.02 -9.66
CA TYR A 538 23.37 19.12 -8.84
C TYR A 538 22.89 17.89 -9.61
N GLN A 539 22.80 17.96 -10.94
CA GLN A 539 22.45 16.79 -11.78
C GLN A 539 23.50 15.70 -11.64
N THR A 540 24.79 16.04 -11.66
CA THR A 540 25.88 15.07 -11.50
C THR A 540 25.79 14.37 -10.14
N GLN A 541 25.57 15.12 -9.05
CA GLN A 541 25.41 14.56 -7.70
C GLN A 541 24.21 13.60 -7.60
N LEU A 542 23.08 13.94 -8.24
CA LEU A 542 21.90 13.08 -8.27
C LEU A 542 22.08 11.82 -9.10
N ILE A 543 22.79 11.93 -10.22
CA ILE A 543 23.10 10.77 -11.06
C ILE A 543 24.02 9.81 -10.30
N ASP A 544 25.02 10.31 -9.58
CA ASP A 544 25.91 9.46 -8.79
C ASP A 544 25.18 8.79 -7.62
N SER A 545 24.29 9.49 -6.94
CA SER A 545 23.40 8.88 -5.94
C SER A 545 22.51 7.79 -6.54
N VAL A 546 21.97 7.98 -7.75
CA VAL A 546 21.17 6.93 -8.42
C VAL A 546 22.05 5.75 -8.86
N LYS A 547 23.28 5.99 -9.30
CA LYS A 547 24.24 4.90 -9.59
C LYS A 547 24.51 4.08 -8.33
N GLU A 548 24.70 4.71 -7.17
CA GLU A 548 24.86 4.00 -5.89
C GLU A 548 23.61 3.21 -5.50
N ASP A 549 22.42 3.79 -5.63
CA ASP A 549 21.16 3.10 -5.38
C ASP A 549 20.98 1.87 -6.30
N ILE A 550 21.35 1.99 -7.58
CA ILE A 550 21.31 0.88 -8.54
C ILE A 550 22.35 -0.19 -8.19
N LYS A 551 23.57 0.20 -7.76
CA LYS A 551 24.56 -0.76 -7.26
C LYS A 551 24.05 -1.53 -6.05
N HIS A 552 23.39 -0.84 -5.12
CA HIS A 552 22.78 -1.49 -3.96
C HIS A 552 21.64 -2.44 -4.34
N LEU A 553 20.81 -2.09 -5.33
CA LEU A 553 19.84 -3.03 -5.92
C LEU A 553 20.53 -4.24 -6.56
N HIS A 554 21.66 -4.03 -7.22
CA HIS A 554 22.43 -5.09 -7.85
C HIS A 554 23.03 -6.05 -6.82
N ASP A 555 23.56 -5.53 -5.72
CA ASP A 555 24.11 -6.34 -4.63
C ASP A 555 23.01 -7.08 -3.88
N LYS A 556 21.82 -6.47 -3.71
CA LYS A 556 20.63 -7.18 -3.24
C LYS A 556 20.22 -8.32 -4.18
N PHE A 557 20.35 -8.14 -5.49
CA PHE A 557 20.04 -9.22 -6.43
C PHE A 557 21.08 -10.34 -6.38
N LYS A 558 22.37 -10.02 -6.22
CA LYS A 558 23.48 -10.99 -6.13
C LYS A 558 23.35 -11.94 -4.94
N THR A 559 22.87 -11.46 -3.79
CA THR A 559 22.67 -12.32 -2.61
C THR A 559 21.60 -13.39 -2.81
N GLN A 560 20.84 -13.33 -3.91
CA GLN A 560 19.76 -14.22 -4.30
C GLN A 560 18.61 -14.26 -3.28
N TYR A 561 17.41 -14.55 -3.79
CA TYR A 561 16.22 -14.58 -2.93
C TYR A 561 16.33 -15.59 -1.78
N ARG A 562 16.89 -16.79 -2.04
CA ARG A 562 16.93 -17.90 -1.07
C ARG A 562 17.79 -17.63 0.17
N TYR A 563 18.84 -16.82 0.05
CA TYR A 563 19.74 -16.48 1.17
C TYR A 563 19.44 -15.10 1.76
N SER A 564 18.43 -14.41 1.23
CA SER A 564 17.98 -13.11 1.72
C SER A 564 17.00 -13.28 2.88
N GLU A 565 17.02 -12.33 3.83
CA GLU A 565 15.98 -12.18 4.86
C GLU A 565 14.56 -12.09 4.26
N ALA A 566 14.45 -11.64 3.01
CA ALA A 566 13.19 -11.61 2.26
C ALA A 566 12.53 -13.00 2.15
N PHE A 567 13.31 -14.08 2.07
CA PHE A 567 12.78 -15.45 2.06
C PHE A 567 12.09 -15.79 3.38
N HIS A 568 12.78 -15.58 4.51
CA HIS A 568 12.22 -15.83 5.83
C HIS A 568 10.98 -14.95 6.10
N MET A 569 11.05 -13.67 5.72
CA MET A 569 9.90 -12.75 5.84
C MET A 569 8.72 -13.17 4.96
N SER A 570 8.97 -13.66 3.74
CA SER A 570 7.92 -14.17 2.86
C SER A 570 7.24 -15.41 3.43
N GLN A 571 8.03 -16.31 4.03
CA GLN A 571 7.53 -17.55 4.62
C GLN A 571 6.66 -17.26 5.85
N MET A 572 7.08 -16.30 6.69
CA MET A 572 6.29 -15.81 7.83
C MET A 572 4.99 -15.13 7.39
N ARG A 573 4.93 -14.59 6.17
CA ARG A 573 3.74 -13.97 5.58
C ARG A 573 2.91 -14.93 4.73
N ASP A 574 3.15 -16.24 4.84
CA ASP A 574 2.44 -17.27 4.08
C ASP A 574 2.58 -17.14 2.55
N LEU A 575 3.66 -16.53 2.08
CA LEU A 575 4.01 -16.49 0.67
C LEU A 575 4.88 -17.70 0.31
N PRO A 576 4.43 -18.54 -0.64
CA PRO A 576 5.25 -19.64 -1.13
C PRO A 576 6.56 -19.16 -1.77
N PRO A 577 7.59 -20.02 -1.80
CA PRO A 577 8.94 -19.63 -2.20
C PRO A 577 9.01 -19.13 -3.66
N ILE A 578 8.23 -19.71 -4.58
CA ILE A 578 8.28 -19.36 -6.00
C ILE A 578 7.52 -18.06 -6.25
N ALA A 579 6.32 -17.93 -5.69
CA ALA A 579 5.56 -16.67 -5.73
C ALA A 579 6.34 -15.52 -5.06
N GLY A 580 6.99 -15.79 -3.93
CA GLY A 580 7.85 -14.83 -3.23
C GLY A 580 9.06 -14.40 -4.05
N ALA A 581 9.74 -15.33 -4.72
CA ALA A 581 10.85 -15.02 -5.62
C ALA A 581 10.42 -14.12 -6.79
N ILE A 582 9.25 -14.38 -7.38
CA ILE A 582 8.69 -13.57 -8.48
C ILE A 582 8.30 -12.17 -7.98
N ILE A 583 7.65 -12.06 -6.82
CA ILE A 583 7.29 -10.77 -6.21
C ILE A 583 8.55 -9.96 -5.89
N TRP A 584 9.57 -10.59 -5.31
CA TRP A 584 10.85 -9.96 -5.00
C TRP A 584 11.55 -9.44 -6.26
N ALA A 585 11.63 -10.25 -7.32
CA ALA A 585 12.21 -9.84 -8.60
C ALA A 585 11.41 -8.69 -9.24
N ARG A 586 10.07 -8.76 -9.24
CA ARG A 586 9.22 -7.66 -9.73
C ARG A 586 9.35 -6.39 -8.88
N GLN A 587 9.56 -6.52 -7.58
CA GLN A 587 9.75 -5.37 -6.71
C GLN A 587 11.09 -4.67 -6.99
N ILE A 588 12.15 -5.43 -7.25
CA ILE A 588 13.42 -4.88 -7.72
C ILE A 588 13.25 -4.21 -9.08
N GLU A 589 12.52 -4.82 -10.02
CA GLU A 589 12.21 -4.20 -11.31
C GLU A 589 11.42 -2.89 -11.15
N ARG A 590 10.43 -2.84 -10.26
CA ARG A 590 9.67 -1.62 -9.94
C ARG A 590 10.56 -0.54 -9.36
N GLN A 591 11.46 -0.88 -8.44
CA GLN A 591 12.42 0.07 -7.88
C GLN A 591 13.39 0.58 -8.95
N LEU A 592 13.90 -0.30 -9.80
CA LEU A 592 14.73 0.08 -10.94
C LEU A 592 13.99 1.06 -11.87
N ASN A 593 12.73 0.76 -12.24
CA ASN A 593 11.93 1.65 -13.07
C ASN A 593 11.63 2.99 -12.38
N ALA A 594 11.44 2.99 -11.07
CA ALA A 594 11.29 4.23 -10.30
C ALA A 594 12.58 5.07 -10.30
N TYR A 595 13.75 4.44 -10.18
CA TYR A 595 15.03 5.13 -10.32
C TYR A 595 15.25 5.65 -11.74
N MET A 596 14.91 4.88 -12.77
CA MET A 596 14.97 5.33 -14.17
C MET A 596 14.04 6.53 -14.40
N LYS A 597 12.83 6.50 -13.83
CA LYS A 597 11.91 7.65 -13.89
C LYS A 597 12.48 8.88 -13.17
N ARG A 598 13.18 8.71 -12.05
CA ARG A 598 13.87 9.81 -11.37
C ARG A 598 14.99 10.40 -12.22
N VAL A 599 15.73 9.57 -12.96
CA VAL A 599 16.76 10.03 -13.91
C VAL A 599 16.11 10.80 -15.06
N GLU A 600 14.98 10.31 -15.57
CA GLU A 600 14.16 11.02 -16.57
C GLU A 600 13.65 12.38 -16.04
N ASP A 601 13.22 12.44 -14.78
CA ASP A 601 12.78 13.69 -14.15
C ASP A 601 13.92 14.72 -13.95
N VAL A 602 15.18 14.28 -13.82
CA VAL A 602 16.35 15.17 -13.62
C VAL A 602 16.92 15.70 -14.94
N LEU A 603 17.00 14.86 -15.96
CA LEU A 603 17.62 15.17 -17.25
C LEU A 603 16.58 15.54 -18.34
N GLY A 604 15.30 15.33 -18.06
CA GLY A 604 14.19 15.50 -18.99
C GLY A 604 14.06 14.36 -20.00
N LYS A 605 13.18 14.57 -20.97
CA LYS A 605 12.95 13.65 -22.11
C LYS A 605 14.12 13.75 -23.09
N GLY A 606 15.19 13.02 -22.79
CA GLY A 606 16.46 13.07 -23.54
C GLY A 606 17.70 12.67 -22.73
N TRP A 607 17.51 12.12 -21.52
CA TRP A 607 18.59 11.59 -20.68
C TRP A 607 19.44 10.51 -21.38
N GLU A 608 18.88 9.83 -22.37
CA GLU A 608 19.56 8.82 -23.20
C GLU A 608 20.72 9.39 -24.03
N PHE A 609 20.68 10.68 -24.39
CA PHE A 609 21.74 11.33 -25.17
C PHE A 609 22.92 11.80 -24.29
N TYR A 610 22.77 11.76 -22.97
CA TYR A 610 23.87 12.04 -22.05
C TYR A 610 24.77 10.81 -21.93
N GLY A 611 26.09 10.98 -22.02
CA GLY A 611 27.04 9.86 -21.94
C GLY A 611 26.91 9.03 -20.66
N GLU A 612 26.50 9.65 -19.55
CA GLU A 612 26.20 8.93 -18.29
C GLU A 612 24.83 8.24 -18.30
N GLY A 613 23.83 8.87 -18.92
CA GLY A 613 22.49 8.31 -19.06
C GLY A 613 22.47 7.10 -20.00
N GLN A 614 23.25 7.12 -21.08
CA GLN A 614 23.41 5.98 -21.98
C GLN A 614 24.04 4.77 -21.29
N LYS A 615 25.06 5.00 -20.44
CA LYS A 615 25.67 3.94 -19.61
C LYS A 615 24.65 3.36 -18.63
N LEU A 616 23.92 4.21 -17.91
CA LEU A 616 22.84 3.80 -17.00
C LEU A 616 21.73 3.03 -17.72
N GLN A 617 21.35 3.43 -18.92
CA GLN A 617 20.35 2.73 -19.73
C GLN A 617 20.85 1.33 -20.13
N SER A 618 22.11 1.22 -20.55
CA SER A 618 22.71 -0.07 -20.91
C SER A 618 22.78 -1.02 -19.71
N GLU A 619 23.23 -0.53 -18.54
CA GLU A 619 23.30 -1.29 -17.29
C GLU A 619 21.90 -1.70 -16.80
N SER A 620 20.95 -0.78 -16.85
CA SER A 620 19.55 -0.99 -16.49
C SER A 620 18.86 -2.01 -17.40
N SER A 621 19.06 -1.92 -18.72
CA SER A 621 18.51 -2.89 -19.68
C SER A 621 19.10 -4.29 -19.50
N ALA A 622 20.40 -4.40 -19.21
CA ALA A 622 21.05 -5.66 -18.89
C ALA A 622 20.55 -6.24 -17.55
N PHE A 623 20.34 -5.40 -16.54
CA PHE A 623 19.79 -5.81 -15.25
C PHE A 623 18.34 -6.26 -15.39
N ARG A 624 17.53 -5.55 -16.20
CA ARG A 624 16.14 -5.92 -16.48
C ARG A 624 16.02 -7.28 -17.17
N LYS A 625 16.90 -7.59 -18.14
CA LYS A 625 16.96 -8.93 -18.75
C LYS A 625 17.24 -10.03 -17.73
N LYS A 626 18.08 -9.77 -16.72
CA LYS A 626 18.38 -10.74 -15.64
C LYS A 626 17.24 -10.88 -14.61
N LEU A 627 16.34 -9.91 -14.53
CA LEU A 627 15.18 -9.91 -13.65
C LEU A 627 13.93 -10.56 -14.28
N ASP A 628 14.06 -11.20 -15.46
CA ASP A 628 12.91 -11.81 -16.14
C ASP A 628 12.35 -12.99 -15.33
N THR A 629 11.12 -12.81 -14.86
CA THR A 629 10.39 -13.74 -14.00
C THR A 629 9.81 -14.93 -14.78
N ARG A 630 9.82 -14.91 -16.11
CA ARG A 630 9.32 -16.01 -16.96
C ARG A 630 10.10 -17.30 -16.77
N THR A 631 11.41 -17.22 -16.64
CA THR A 631 12.28 -18.40 -16.44
C THR A 631 11.94 -19.16 -15.15
N VAL A 632 11.64 -18.42 -14.08
CA VAL A 632 11.23 -18.99 -12.78
C VAL A 632 9.85 -19.66 -12.88
N PHE A 633 8.93 -19.05 -13.64
CA PHE A 633 7.60 -19.61 -13.89
C PHE A 633 7.64 -20.89 -14.75
N GLU A 634 8.48 -20.94 -15.78
CA GLU A 634 8.65 -22.14 -16.61
C GLU A 634 9.28 -23.31 -15.83
N ALA A 635 10.28 -23.03 -15.00
CA ALA A 635 10.86 -24.03 -14.11
C ALA A 635 9.80 -24.61 -13.14
N TRP A 636 8.94 -23.76 -12.59
CA TRP A 636 7.82 -24.18 -11.74
C TRP A 636 6.80 -25.07 -12.47
N LEU A 637 6.40 -24.68 -13.69
CA LEU A 637 5.48 -25.49 -14.50
C LEU A 637 6.05 -26.88 -14.80
N HIS A 638 7.35 -26.94 -15.13
CA HIS A 638 8.03 -28.20 -15.40
C HIS A 638 8.12 -29.08 -14.13
N ASP A 639 8.40 -28.49 -12.97
CA ASP A 639 8.45 -29.21 -11.69
C ASP A 639 7.09 -29.76 -11.26
N ILE A 640 5.99 -29.03 -11.51
CA ILE A 640 4.64 -29.51 -11.22
C ILE A 640 4.23 -30.64 -12.16
N ASN A 641 4.48 -30.50 -13.46
CA ASN A 641 4.09 -31.53 -14.43
C ASN A 641 4.84 -32.86 -14.23
N ARG A 642 6.03 -32.84 -13.63
CA ARG A 642 6.75 -34.07 -13.25
C ARG A 642 6.17 -34.78 -12.02
N ARG A 643 5.38 -34.09 -11.19
CA ARG A 643 4.85 -34.62 -9.94
C ARG A 643 3.37 -34.92 -10.09
N ASN A 644 2.95 -36.12 -9.71
CA ASN A 644 1.53 -36.44 -9.57
C ASN A 644 0.99 -35.80 -8.29
N MET A 645 0.57 -34.54 -8.38
CA MET A 645 -0.01 -33.76 -7.28
C MET A 645 -1.53 -34.00 -7.11
N GLY A 646 -2.01 -35.18 -7.50
CA GLY A 646 -3.42 -35.54 -7.38
C GLY A 646 -3.78 -35.84 -5.93
N VAL A 647 -4.93 -35.34 -5.47
CA VAL A 647 -5.49 -35.68 -4.15
C VAL A 647 -6.24 -37.01 -4.30
N ASP A 648 -5.51 -38.09 -4.51
CA ASP A 648 -6.03 -39.46 -4.61
C ASP A 648 -5.34 -40.33 -3.55
N GLY A 649 -6.13 -41.12 -2.81
CA GLY A 649 -5.61 -42.01 -1.77
C GLY A 649 -6.46 -42.09 -0.50
N ARG A 650 -6.02 -42.96 0.42
CA ARG A 650 -6.63 -43.16 1.76
C ARG A 650 -6.35 -41.96 2.65
N LEU A 651 -7.21 -41.68 3.63
CA LEU A 651 -7.04 -40.57 4.59
C LEU A 651 -5.77 -40.72 5.44
N PHE A 652 -5.52 -41.92 5.94
CA PHE A 652 -4.41 -42.22 6.82
C PHE A 652 -3.32 -43.01 6.12
N GLU A 653 -2.07 -42.63 6.39
CA GLU A 653 -0.86 -43.35 6.02
C GLU A 653 -0.13 -43.75 7.31
N ILE A 654 0.42 -44.96 7.33
CA ILE A 654 1.24 -45.43 8.45
C ILE A 654 2.69 -45.15 8.09
N VAL A 655 3.27 -44.12 8.72
CA VAL A 655 4.67 -43.72 8.50
C VAL A 655 5.56 -44.48 9.48
N ARG A 656 6.59 -45.16 8.95
CA ARG A 656 7.60 -45.84 9.76
C ARG A 656 8.66 -44.82 10.22
N LEU A 657 8.77 -44.61 11.53
CA LEU A 657 9.81 -43.78 12.13
C LEU A 657 11.17 -44.49 12.03
N ARG A 658 12.25 -43.70 11.88
CA ARG A 658 13.63 -44.23 11.81
C ARG A 658 14.05 -45.01 13.07
N GLY A 659 13.34 -44.84 14.19
CA GLY A 659 13.55 -45.56 15.46
C GLY A 659 12.74 -46.85 15.64
N GLY A 660 12.02 -47.33 14.61
CA GLY A 660 11.30 -48.61 14.67
C GLY A 660 9.83 -48.54 15.10
N GLY A 661 9.31 -47.36 15.47
CA GLY A 661 7.90 -47.13 15.73
C GLY A 661 7.08 -46.81 14.47
N PHE A 662 5.77 -47.03 14.52
CA PHE A 662 4.82 -46.63 13.48
C PHE A 662 4.01 -45.44 13.97
N GLN A 663 3.92 -44.38 13.15
CA GLN A 663 3.09 -43.22 13.44
C GLN A 663 1.95 -43.13 12.42
N LEU A 664 0.75 -42.87 12.92
CA LEU A 664 -0.37 -42.48 12.08
C LEU A 664 -0.09 -41.09 11.51
N ALA A 665 -0.07 -40.94 10.19
CA ALA A 665 -0.02 -39.66 9.51
C ALA A 665 -1.23 -39.53 8.61
N VAL A 666 -1.60 -38.30 8.27
CA VAL A 666 -2.60 -38.03 7.25
C VAL A 666 -1.89 -38.01 5.90
N ASN A 667 -2.40 -38.74 4.93
CA ASN A 667 -1.86 -38.77 3.56
C ASN A 667 -2.22 -37.47 2.83
N PHE A 668 -1.53 -36.39 3.16
CA PHE A 668 -1.68 -35.09 2.55
C PHE A 668 -0.30 -34.43 2.41
N ASP A 669 0.22 -34.39 1.20
CA ASP A 669 1.55 -33.83 0.93
C ASP A 669 1.53 -32.30 1.21
N PRO A 670 2.43 -31.78 2.07
CA PRO A 670 2.60 -30.34 2.27
C PRO A 670 2.80 -29.53 0.98
N GLN A 671 3.31 -30.15 -0.09
CA GLN A 671 3.47 -29.52 -1.39
C GLN A 671 2.13 -29.19 -2.08
N ILE A 672 1.06 -29.91 -1.76
CA ILE A 672 -0.29 -29.60 -2.26
C ILE A 672 -0.75 -28.26 -1.67
N ILE A 673 -0.36 -27.95 -0.42
CA ILE A 673 -0.63 -26.66 0.23
C ILE A 673 0.12 -25.54 -0.48
N THR A 674 1.39 -25.76 -0.81
CA THR A 674 2.18 -24.76 -1.55
C THR A 674 1.62 -24.55 -2.94
N LEU A 675 1.16 -25.60 -3.62
CA LEU A 675 0.61 -25.53 -4.98
C LEU A 675 -0.57 -24.56 -5.09
N PHE A 676 -1.64 -24.72 -4.29
CA PHE A 676 -2.79 -23.84 -4.45
C PHE A 676 -2.51 -22.39 -4.00
N LYS A 677 -1.62 -22.20 -3.02
CA LYS A 677 -1.13 -20.87 -2.62
C LYS A 677 -0.33 -20.22 -3.75
N GLU A 678 0.51 -20.99 -4.46
CA GLU A 678 1.28 -20.54 -5.62
C GLU A 678 0.38 -20.20 -6.81
N VAL A 679 -0.55 -21.08 -7.15
CA VAL A 679 -1.53 -20.85 -8.24
C VAL A 679 -2.34 -19.59 -7.96
N ARG A 680 -2.81 -19.37 -6.72
CA ARG A 680 -3.51 -18.13 -6.35
C ARG A 680 -2.66 -16.89 -6.61
N ASN A 681 -1.41 -16.90 -6.14
CA ASN A 681 -0.53 -15.74 -6.26
C ASN A 681 -0.08 -15.51 -7.71
N LEU A 682 0.12 -16.57 -8.50
CA LEU A 682 0.46 -16.50 -9.92
C LEU A 682 -0.70 -15.95 -10.76
N LEU A 683 -1.93 -16.36 -10.46
CA LEU A 683 -3.15 -15.77 -11.05
C LEU A 683 -3.28 -14.29 -10.68
N TRP A 684 -3.00 -13.92 -9.43
CA TRP A 684 -2.99 -12.51 -9.00
C TRP A 684 -1.92 -11.68 -9.72
N LEU A 685 -0.77 -12.30 -10.03
CA LEU A 685 0.32 -11.70 -10.81
C LEU A 685 0.10 -11.76 -12.33
N SER A 686 -1.09 -12.19 -12.77
CA SER A 686 -1.58 -12.32 -14.16
C SER A 686 -0.77 -13.27 -15.06
N PHE A 687 -0.14 -14.30 -14.47
CA PHE A 687 0.45 -15.40 -15.25
C PHE A 687 -0.61 -16.38 -15.75
N GLN A 688 -0.38 -16.95 -16.95
CA GLN A 688 -1.27 -17.94 -17.57
C GLN A 688 -0.95 -19.34 -17.04
N VAL A 689 -1.66 -19.77 -15.99
CA VAL A 689 -1.52 -21.11 -15.43
C VAL A 689 -2.43 -22.10 -16.18
N PRO A 690 -1.94 -23.28 -16.61
CA PRO A 690 -2.76 -24.31 -17.23
C PRO A 690 -4.02 -24.66 -16.42
N HIS A 691 -5.14 -24.88 -17.12
CA HIS A 691 -6.43 -25.19 -16.49
C HIS A 691 -6.40 -26.47 -15.65
N ALA A 692 -5.64 -27.49 -16.07
CA ALA A 692 -5.48 -28.73 -15.32
C ALA A 692 -4.91 -28.49 -13.91
N ILE A 693 -3.80 -27.76 -13.81
CA ILE A 693 -3.15 -27.39 -12.53
C ILE A 693 -4.09 -26.50 -11.71
N THR A 694 -4.83 -25.60 -12.36
CA THR A 694 -5.80 -24.74 -11.69
C THR A 694 -6.95 -25.53 -11.07
N ASN A 695 -7.44 -26.57 -11.75
CA ASN A 695 -8.48 -27.44 -11.23
C ASN A 695 -7.96 -28.29 -10.06
N MET A 696 -6.77 -28.89 -10.20
CA MET A 696 -6.11 -29.60 -9.11
C MET A 696 -5.91 -28.72 -7.86
N ALA A 697 -5.49 -27.46 -8.05
CA ALA A 697 -5.36 -26.49 -6.96
C ALA A 697 -6.71 -26.14 -6.31
N LYS A 698 -7.80 -26.07 -7.08
CA LYS A 698 -9.15 -25.86 -6.54
C LYS A 698 -9.61 -27.06 -5.73
N ASP A 699 -9.37 -28.27 -6.19
CA ASP A 699 -9.74 -29.51 -5.48
C ASP A 699 -8.95 -29.66 -4.19
N ALA A 700 -7.64 -29.43 -4.25
CA ALA A 700 -6.76 -29.34 -3.08
C ALA A 700 -7.24 -28.30 -2.05
N LYS A 701 -7.63 -27.09 -2.50
CA LYS A 701 -8.13 -26.04 -1.62
C LYS A 701 -9.44 -26.43 -0.91
N ARG A 702 -10.30 -27.23 -1.55
CA ARG A 702 -11.57 -27.71 -0.94
C ARG A 702 -11.30 -28.67 0.21
N VAL A 703 -10.34 -29.58 0.03
CA VAL A 703 -10.01 -30.62 1.00
C VAL A 703 -9.14 -30.09 2.16
N TYR A 704 -8.40 -29.01 1.92
CA TYR A 704 -7.41 -28.45 2.85
C TYR A 704 -7.90 -28.23 4.31
N PRO A 705 -9.07 -27.61 4.59
CA PRO A 705 -9.50 -27.38 5.97
C PRO A 705 -9.71 -28.70 6.75
N HIS A 706 -10.22 -29.72 6.07
CA HIS A 706 -10.45 -31.04 6.66
C HIS A 706 -9.13 -31.78 6.87
N ALA A 707 -8.19 -31.70 5.92
CA ALA A 707 -6.86 -32.26 6.06
C ALA A 707 -6.07 -31.63 7.22
N VAL A 708 -6.10 -30.30 7.36
CA VAL A 708 -5.43 -29.61 8.47
C VAL A 708 -6.01 -30.02 9.82
N SER A 709 -7.35 -30.03 9.94
CA SER A 709 -8.02 -30.47 11.17
C SER A 709 -7.66 -31.91 11.52
N LEU A 710 -7.62 -32.82 10.54
CA LEU A 710 -7.17 -34.20 10.75
C LEU A 710 -5.69 -34.29 11.13
N MET A 711 -4.80 -33.53 10.47
CA MET A 711 -3.37 -33.51 10.80
C MET A 711 -3.13 -33.03 12.23
N GLU A 712 -3.83 -31.98 12.65
CA GLU A 712 -3.79 -31.48 14.02
C GLU A 712 -4.35 -32.49 15.02
N THR A 713 -5.47 -33.13 14.69
CA THR A 713 -6.08 -34.18 15.53
C THR A 713 -5.16 -35.40 15.68
N VAL A 714 -4.52 -35.85 14.61
CA VAL A 714 -3.57 -36.98 14.66
C VAL A 714 -2.29 -36.59 15.42
N ARG A 715 -1.82 -35.35 15.26
CA ARG A 715 -0.67 -34.84 15.99
C ARG A 715 -0.97 -34.73 17.49
N THR A 716 -2.11 -34.17 17.87
CA THR A 716 -2.55 -34.06 19.28
C THR A 716 -2.76 -35.44 19.88
N TYR A 717 -3.34 -36.40 19.15
CA TYR A 717 -3.41 -37.80 19.57
C TYR A 717 -2.01 -38.40 19.83
N GLY A 718 -1.07 -38.23 18.89
CA GLY A 718 0.31 -38.72 19.07
C GLY A 718 1.03 -38.07 20.26
N GLN A 719 0.90 -36.75 20.43
CA GLN A 719 1.45 -36.04 21.59
C GLN A 719 0.82 -36.49 22.91
N THR A 720 -0.49 -36.77 22.91
CA THR A 720 -1.19 -37.27 24.09
C THR A 720 -0.73 -38.68 24.44
N LEU A 721 -0.53 -39.56 23.45
CA LEU A 721 0.06 -40.89 23.68
C LEU A 721 1.47 -40.80 24.24
N ASP A 722 2.33 -39.92 23.71
CA ASP A 722 3.68 -39.70 24.26
C ASP A 722 3.63 -39.21 25.73
N LEU A 723 2.62 -38.43 26.11
CA LEU A 723 2.41 -37.98 27.48
C LEU A 723 1.92 -39.11 28.40
N VAL A 724 1.07 -40.00 27.89
CA VAL A 724 0.61 -41.20 28.61
C VAL A 724 1.76 -42.18 28.81
N ASP A 725 2.55 -42.46 27.78
CA ASP A 725 3.69 -43.40 27.84
C ASP A 725 4.79 -42.91 28.82
N LYS A 726 4.99 -41.59 28.92
CA LYS A 726 5.89 -40.99 29.92
C LYS A 726 5.39 -41.16 31.35
N ASN A 727 4.07 -41.25 31.56
CA ASN A 727 3.43 -41.37 32.87
C ASN A 727 2.71 -42.72 33.01
N LYS A 728 3.48 -43.80 33.12
CA LYS A 728 2.95 -45.18 33.21
C LYS A 728 1.87 -45.41 34.28
N GLY A 729 1.85 -44.61 35.35
CA GLY A 729 0.82 -44.68 36.40
C GLY A 729 -0.57 -44.18 35.97
N ILE A 730 -0.70 -43.51 34.82
CA ILE A 730 -1.95 -42.89 34.35
C ILE A 730 -2.62 -43.72 33.25
N GLU A 731 -1.88 -44.63 32.61
CA GLU A 731 -2.33 -45.40 31.46
C GLU A 731 -3.66 -46.14 31.73
N TRP A 732 -3.86 -46.62 32.95
CA TRP A 732 -5.02 -47.41 33.34
C TRP A 732 -6.30 -46.56 33.48
N LEU A 733 -6.16 -45.30 33.90
CA LEU A 733 -7.26 -44.35 34.09
C LEU A 733 -7.79 -43.80 32.77
N VAL A 734 -6.91 -43.68 31.76
CA VAL A 734 -7.22 -43.09 30.45
C VAL A 734 -7.60 -44.15 29.40
N ALA A 735 -7.58 -45.43 29.76
CA ALA A 735 -7.77 -46.55 28.85
C ALA A 735 -9.08 -46.50 28.04
N GLU A 736 -10.19 -46.11 28.65
CA GLU A 736 -11.49 -45.99 27.96
C GLU A 736 -11.46 -44.92 26.86
N TYR A 737 -10.96 -43.72 27.19
CA TYR A 737 -10.82 -42.62 26.25
C TYR A 737 -9.83 -42.94 25.12
N ARG A 738 -8.76 -43.69 25.44
CA ARG A 738 -7.80 -44.19 24.44
C ARG A 738 -8.46 -45.17 23.47
N ASN A 739 -9.27 -46.10 23.97
CA ASN A 739 -9.98 -47.07 23.14
C ASN A 739 -11.01 -46.40 22.22
N GLU A 740 -11.70 -45.37 22.71
CA GLU A 740 -12.66 -44.61 21.89
C GLU A 740 -11.96 -43.87 20.73
N ALA A 741 -10.79 -43.25 20.99
CA ALA A 741 -9.98 -42.64 19.94
C ALA A 741 -9.49 -43.68 18.91
N GLN A 742 -9.05 -44.86 19.35
CA GLN A 742 -8.65 -45.96 18.45
C GLN A 742 -9.81 -46.50 17.61
N ARG A 743 -11.02 -46.58 18.19
CA ARG A 743 -12.25 -46.96 17.46
C ARG A 743 -12.55 -45.99 16.32
N MET A 744 -12.36 -44.68 16.55
CA MET A 744 -12.52 -43.66 15.52
C MET A 744 -11.43 -43.75 14.44
N ILE A 745 -10.17 -44.03 14.80
CA ILE A 745 -9.10 -44.27 13.83
C ILE A 745 -9.42 -45.46 12.92
N SER A 746 -9.90 -46.58 13.50
CA SER A 746 -10.31 -47.76 12.74
C SER A 746 -11.42 -47.46 11.73
N LYS A 747 -12.42 -46.66 12.12
CA LYS A 747 -13.47 -46.18 11.19
C LYS A 747 -12.90 -45.33 10.07
N GLY A 748 -11.89 -44.50 10.34
CA GLY A 748 -11.30 -43.58 9.35
C GLY A 748 -10.29 -44.22 8.40
N MET A 749 -9.70 -45.38 8.72
CA MET A 749 -8.76 -46.10 7.83
C MET A 749 -9.38 -46.53 6.49
N ASN A 750 -10.71 -46.70 6.44
CA ASN A 750 -11.42 -47.13 5.24
C ASN A 750 -11.87 -45.96 4.33
N ILE A 751 -11.66 -44.71 4.74
CA ILE A 751 -12.11 -43.53 3.99
C ILE A 751 -11.01 -43.05 3.03
N ARG A 752 -11.41 -42.66 1.81
CA ARG A 752 -10.55 -42.07 0.78
C ARG A 752 -10.86 -40.59 0.55
N TRP A 753 -9.88 -39.84 0.04
CA TRP A 753 -10.02 -38.42 -0.27
C TRP A 753 -11.04 -38.14 -1.38
N ASP A 754 -11.25 -39.08 -2.31
CA ASP A 754 -12.24 -38.99 -3.40
C ASP A 754 -13.65 -38.65 -2.90
N TYR A 755 -14.02 -39.16 -1.72
CA TYR A 755 -15.33 -38.93 -1.13
C TYR A 755 -15.54 -37.48 -0.67
N PHE A 756 -14.47 -36.74 -0.36
CA PHE A 756 -14.55 -35.33 0.01
C PHE A 756 -14.61 -34.40 -1.22
N ILE A 757 -14.09 -34.86 -2.37
CA ILE A 757 -14.05 -34.07 -3.62
C ILE A 757 -15.40 -34.17 -4.35
N ASN A 758 -15.98 -35.37 -4.42
CA ASN A 758 -17.24 -35.65 -5.13
C ASN A 758 -18.50 -35.12 -4.42
N GLN A 759 -18.40 -34.68 -3.16
CA GLN A 759 -19.52 -34.17 -2.36
C GLN A 759 -20.12 -32.85 -2.84
N TYR A 760 -19.39 -32.03 -3.62
CA TYR A 760 -19.84 -30.69 -4.01
C TYR A 760 -20.32 -30.54 -5.46
N ASP A 761 -20.08 -31.51 -6.35
CA ASP A 761 -20.60 -31.45 -7.73
C ASP A 761 -22.11 -31.74 -7.78
N THR A 762 -22.62 -32.59 -6.87
CA THR A 762 -24.04 -32.92 -6.76
C THR A 762 -24.88 -31.81 -6.10
N ALA A 763 -24.26 -30.98 -5.24
CA ALA A 763 -24.96 -29.95 -4.46
C ALA A 763 -25.49 -28.77 -5.30
N ARG A 764 -25.08 -28.62 -6.57
CA ARG A 764 -25.56 -27.52 -7.44
C ARG A 764 -26.84 -27.80 -8.19
N TYR A 765 -27.32 -29.05 -8.24
CA TYR A 765 -28.47 -29.40 -9.09
C TYR A 765 -29.62 -30.11 -8.39
N ILE A 766 -29.44 -30.69 -7.19
CA ILE A 766 -30.55 -31.37 -6.50
C ILE A 766 -30.41 -31.23 -4.96
N SER A 767 -31.36 -30.55 -4.31
CA SER A 767 -31.58 -30.68 -2.86
C SER A 767 -32.33 -31.98 -2.58
N THR A 768 -31.62 -33.11 -2.52
CA THR A 768 -32.15 -34.34 -1.95
C THR A 768 -31.79 -34.44 -0.47
N SER A 769 -32.79 -34.69 0.37
CA SER A 769 -32.73 -34.80 1.82
C SER A 769 -32.06 -36.09 2.33
N ASP A 770 -30.93 -36.52 1.77
CA ASP A 770 -30.25 -37.74 2.20
C ASP A 770 -28.94 -37.42 2.91
N GLY A 771 -28.95 -37.54 4.25
CA GLY A 771 -27.85 -37.19 5.17
C GLY A 771 -26.57 -38.03 5.06
N ARG A 772 -26.31 -38.64 3.91
CA ARG A 772 -25.08 -39.42 3.65
C ARG A 772 -23.88 -38.51 3.37
N ASP A 773 -24.13 -37.33 2.79
CA ASP A 773 -23.07 -36.41 2.33
C ASP A 773 -22.36 -35.67 3.48
N ASN A 774 -22.98 -35.58 4.67
CA ASN A 774 -22.37 -34.98 5.86
C ASN A 774 -21.56 -35.99 6.71
N ARG A 775 -21.61 -37.29 6.42
CA ARG A 775 -21.04 -38.32 7.31
C ARG A 775 -19.51 -38.25 7.41
N HIS A 776 -18.83 -37.94 6.31
CA HIS A 776 -17.37 -37.85 6.28
C HIS A 776 -16.84 -36.57 6.92
N ILE A 777 -17.55 -35.44 6.80
CA ILE A 777 -17.22 -34.18 7.49
C ILE A 777 -17.55 -34.28 8.99
N GLN A 778 -18.68 -34.91 9.32
CA GLN A 778 -19.08 -35.19 10.69
C GLN A 778 -18.05 -36.12 11.38
N PHE A 779 -17.53 -37.13 10.68
CA PHE A 779 -16.44 -37.96 11.19
C PHE A 779 -15.20 -37.15 11.58
N VAL A 780 -14.77 -36.18 10.76
CA VAL A 780 -13.61 -35.33 11.10
C VAL A 780 -13.85 -34.55 12.39
N ARG A 781 -15.05 -33.98 12.56
CA ARG A 781 -15.43 -33.23 13.77
C ARG A 781 -15.56 -34.12 15.00
N GLU A 782 -16.19 -35.28 14.85
CA GLU A 782 -16.32 -36.28 15.93
C GLU A 782 -14.95 -36.78 16.37
N PHE A 783 -14.06 -37.08 15.43
CA PHE A 783 -12.69 -37.52 15.75
C PHE A 783 -11.91 -36.43 16.49
N ALA A 784 -11.97 -35.18 16.03
CA ALA A 784 -11.36 -34.04 16.73
C ALA A 784 -11.91 -33.87 18.16
N SER A 785 -13.23 -34.00 18.33
CA SER A 785 -13.87 -33.92 19.65
C SER A 785 -13.41 -35.04 20.59
N VAL A 786 -13.32 -36.29 20.11
CA VAL A 786 -12.89 -37.43 20.92
C VAL A 786 -11.43 -37.28 21.36
N VAL A 787 -10.55 -36.84 20.45
CA VAL A 787 -9.13 -36.60 20.78
C VAL A 787 -8.95 -35.40 21.72
N SER A 788 -9.75 -34.34 21.57
CA SER A 788 -9.74 -33.20 22.51
C SER A 788 -10.15 -33.64 23.91
N VAL A 789 -11.22 -34.44 24.04
CA VAL A 789 -11.66 -35.00 25.33
C VAL A 789 -10.56 -35.87 25.93
N LEU A 790 -9.91 -36.71 25.11
CA LEU A 790 -8.77 -37.51 25.56
C LEU A 790 -7.61 -36.63 26.06
N GLN A 791 -7.27 -35.55 25.36
CA GLN A 791 -6.22 -34.62 25.76
C GLN A 791 -6.55 -33.92 27.09
N ASP A 792 -7.76 -33.35 27.20
CA ASP A 792 -8.19 -32.63 28.41
C ASP A 792 -8.22 -33.56 29.62
N LYS A 793 -8.80 -34.76 29.46
CA LYS A 793 -8.83 -35.79 30.51
C LYS A 793 -7.43 -36.25 30.88
N THR A 794 -6.54 -36.48 29.92
CA THR A 794 -5.15 -36.87 30.20
C THR A 794 -4.40 -35.79 30.98
N ASN A 795 -4.51 -34.52 30.57
CA ASN A 795 -3.84 -33.41 31.27
C ASN A 795 -4.39 -33.23 32.70
N ASN A 796 -5.72 -33.29 32.87
CA ASN A 796 -6.34 -33.21 34.19
C ASN A 796 -5.85 -34.33 35.12
N VAL A 797 -5.76 -35.57 34.63
CA VAL A 797 -5.22 -36.68 35.42
C VAL A 797 -3.74 -36.51 35.71
N ILE A 798 -2.94 -36.00 34.76
CA ILE A 798 -1.52 -35.71 34.99
C ILE A 798 -1.35 -34.69 36.12
N ASP A 799 -2.13 -33.62 36.13
CA ASP A 799 -2.03 -32.59 37.16
C ASP A 799 -2.50 -33.11 38.52
N LEU A 800 -3.64 -33.81 38.56
CA LEU A 800 -4.12 -34.46 39.78
C LEU A 800 -3.14 -35.52 40.29
N TYR A 801 -2.50 -36.29 39.39
CA TYR A 801 -1.51 -37.29 39.76
C TYR A 801 -0.24 -36.66 40.32
N LYS A 802 0.24 -35.56 39.73
CA LYS A 802 1.38 -34.80 40.28
C LYS A 802 1.08 -34.21 41.64
N ASP A 803 -0.11 -33.64 41.82
CA ASP A 803 -0.54 -33.10 43.12
C ASP A 803 -0.67 -34.22 44.17
N MET A 804 -1.22 -35.37 43.79
CA MET A 804 -1.27 -36.55 44.66
C MET A 804 0.13 -37.06 45.01
N LEU A 805 1.02 -37.23 44.04
CA LEU A 805 2.41 -37.64 44.30
C LEU A 805 3.14 -36.65 45.20
N ARG A 806 2.95 -35.34 45.00
CA ARG A 806 3.52 -34.31 45.87
C ARG A 806 2.96 -34.42 47.28
N ASN A 807 1.66 -34.58 47.47
CA ASN A 807 1.07 -34.79 48.79
C ASN A 807 1.61 -36.06 49.45
N VAL A 808 1.80 -37.14 48.67
CA VAL A 808 2.40 -38.41 49.14
C VAL A 808 3.88 -38.24 49.52
N GLU A 809 4.64 -37.42 48.80
CA GLU A 809 6.02 -37.04 49.19
C GLU A 809 6.03 -36.12 50.43
N ASP A 810 5.07 -35.20 50.54
CA ASP A 810 4.91 -34.33 51.70
C ASP A 810 4.55 -35.15 52.96
N LEU A 811 3.82 -36.28 52.83
CA LEU A 811 3.63 -37.24 53.94
C LEU A 811 4.96 -37.79 54.47
N ALA A 812 5.99 -37.91 53.62
CA ALA A 812 7.33 -38.33 54.02
C ALA A 812 8.17 -37.20 54.65
N THR A 813 7.71 -35.94 54.67
CA THR A 813 8.43 -34.80 55.29
C THR A 813 7.63 -34.06 56.38
N CYS A 814 6.33 -34.34 56.49
CA CYS A 814 5.41 -33.72 57.45
C CYS A 814 5.80 -33.93 58.92
N ALA A 815 5.40 -32.96 59.77
CA ALA A 815 5.51 -33.08 61.22
C ALA A 815 4.69 -34.26 61.74
N TYR A 816 5.18 -34.94 62.76
CA TYR A 816 4.56 -36.15 63.29
C TYR A 816 3.34 -35.82 64.18
N THR A 817 2.26 -35.33 63.58
CA THR A 817 0.99 -35.01 64.25
C THR A 817 -0.20 -35.59 63.48
N ALA A 818 -1.24 -35.98 64.22
CA ALA A 818 -2.43 -36.59 63.62
C ALA A 818 -3.17 -35.64 62.66
N GLU A 819 -3.23 -34.35 63.02
CA GLU A 819 -3.88 -33.31 62.22
C GLU A 819 -3.19 -33.13 60.86
N ALA A 820 -1.85 -33.05 60.84
CA ALA A 820 -1.11 -32.79 59.62
C ALA A 820 -1.15 -34.00 58.64
N PHE A 821 -1.10 -35.23 59.17
CA PHE A 821 -1.32 -36.43 58.35
C PHE A 821 -2.76 -36.52 57.84
N SER A 822 -3.76 -36.22 58.68
CA SER A 822 -5.18 -36.24 58.30
C SER A 822 -5.48 -35.20 57.22
N ASP A 823 -4.90 -34.00 57.29
CA ASP A 823 -5.09 -32.96 56.27
C ASP A 823 -4.52 -33.37 54.92
N LEU A 824 -3.33 -34.00 54.90
CA LEU A 824 -2.70 -34.49 53.66
C LEU A 824 -3.48 -35.67 53.06
N LEU A 825 -3.88 -36.65 53.87
CA LEU A 825 -4.74 -37.75 53.42
C LEU A 825 -6.10 -37.25 52.96
N GLY A 826 -6.66 -36.22 53.61
CA GLY A 826 -7.89 -35.56 53.19
C GLY A 826 -7.77 -34.89 51.82
N LYS A 827 -6.64 -34.23 51.53
CA LYS A 827 -6.35 -33.68 50.19
C LYS A 827 -6.22 -34.77 49.13
N ILE A 828 -5.54 -35.87 49.44
CA ILE A 828 -5.41 -37.02 48.53
C ILE A 828 -6.78 -37.64 48.27
N GLN A 829 -7.60 -37.83 49.30
CA GLN A 829 -8.97 -38.34 49.17
C GLN A 829 -9.85 -37.40 48.34
N ALA A 830 -9.78 -36.08 48.56
CA ALA A 830 -10.53 -35.11 47.75
C ALA A 830 -10.14 -35.16 46.27
N ALA A 831 -8.86 -35.42 45.98
CA ALA A 831 -8.39 -35.59 44.61
C ALA A 831 -8.88 -36.91 43.99
N ILE A 832 -8.97 -37.99 44.77
CA ILE A 832 -9.57 -39.27 44.34
C ILE A 832 -11.09 -39.14 44.14
N ASP A 833 -11.79 -38.43 45.02
CA ASP A 833 -13.23 -38.16 44.90
C ASP A 833 -13.51 -37.37 43.62
N LYS A 834 -12.62 -36.43 43.26
CA LYS A 834 -12.68 -35.70 41.99
C LYS A 834 -12.46 -36.63 40.77
N LEU A 835 -11.53 -37.58 40.85
CA LEU A 835 -11.35 -38.59 39.80
C LEU A 835 -12.61 -39.48 39.66
N ASN A 836 -13.24 -39.86 40.77
CA ASN A 836 -14.46 -40.67 40.74
C ASN A 836 -15.64 -39.91 40.09
N LEU A 837 -15.84 -38.64 40.46
CA LEU A 837 -16.85 -37.77 39.83
C LEU A 837 -16.65 -37.58 38.32
N GLU A 838 -15.39 -37.61 37.87
CA GLU A 838 -15.02 -37.47 36.46
C GLU A 838 -15.14 -38.78 35.65
N GLY A 839 -15.42 -39.91 36.30
CA GLY A 839 -15.71 -41.20 35.67
C GLY A 839 -14.50 -41.85 34.99
N TYR A 840 -13.33 -41.87 35.63
CA TYR A 840 -12.16 -42.59 35.10
C TYR A 840 -12.28 -44.11 35.29
N ALA A 841 -11.84 -44.87 34.28
CA ALA A 841 -11.85 -46.33 34.32
C ALA A 841 -10.80 -46.88 35.29
N ASN A 842 -11.03 -48.06 35.86
CA ASN A 842 -10.08 -48.80 36.70
C ASN A 842 -9.55 -48.04 37.95
N LEU A 843 -10.32 -47.09 38.48
CA LEU A 843 -9.92 -46.29 39.64
C LEU A 843 -9.63 -47.14 40.88
N GLU A 844 -10.38 -48.21 41.12
CA GLU A 844 -10.21 -49.07 42.31
C GLU A 844 -8.81 -49.67 42.41
N GLN A 845 -8.32 -50.23 41.30
CA GLN A 845 -7.02 -50.91 41.28
C GLN A 845 -5.88 -49.88 41.36
N TRP A 846 -6.06 -48.72 40.74
CA TRP A 846 -5.13 -47.60 40.84
C TRP A 846 -5.04 -47.03 42.28
N VAL A 847 -6.19 -46.86 42.95
CA VAL A 847 -6.25 -46.41 44.35
C VAL A 847 -5.59 -47.44 45.28
N SER A 848 -5.76 -48.74 45.02
CA SER A 848 -5.08 -49.79 45.79
C SER A 848 -3.54 -49.70 45.71
N ASP A 849 -3.00 -49.44 44.53
CA ASP A 849 -1.55 -49.27 44.37
C ASP A 849 -1.04 -47.97 45.00
N MET A 850 -1.83 -46.90 44.95
CA MET A 850 -1.52 -45.64 45.65
C MET A 850 -1.52 -45.84 47.17
N ASP A 851 -2.51 -46.56 47.70
CA ASP A 851 -2.64 -46.84 49.12
C ASP A 851 -1.50 -47.71 49.65
N LYS A 852 -1.07 -48.75 48.91
CA LYS A 852 0.15 -49.52 49.25
C LYS A 852 1.40 -48.64 49.32
N ARG A 853 1.51 -47.64 48.45
CA ARG A 853 2.64 -46.69 48.47
C ARG A 853 2.59 -45.80 49.71
N ILE A 854 1.40 -45.38 50.14
CA ILE A 854 1.20 -44.60 51.37
C ILE A 854 1.49 -45.47 52.60
N GLU A 855 1.06 -46.73 52.63
CA GLU A 855 1.40 -47.69 53.68
C GLU A 855 2.92 -47.82 53.86
N GLY A 856 3.68 -47.97 52.76
CA GLY A 856 5.13 -48.05 52.81
C GLY A 856 5.80 -46.81 53.42
N ILE A 857 5.30 -45.60 53.11
CA ILE A 857 5.84 -44.35 53.67
C ILE A 857 5.48 -44.22 55.16
N LEU A 858 4.22 -44.52 55.53
CA LEU A 858 3.79 -44.48 56.92
C LEU A 858 4.55 -45.49 57.78
N LEU A 859 4.86 -46.67 57.25
CA LEU A 859 5.70 -47.69 57.92
C LEU A 859 7.12 -47.19 58.14
N GLN A 860 7.73 -46.54 57.14
CA GLN A 860 9.06 -45.95 57.28
C GLN A 860 9.07 -44.84 58.35
N ARG A 861 8.05 -43.96 58.35
CA ARG A 861 7.89 -42.91 59.37
C ARG A 861 7.70 -43.47 60.77
N LEU A 862 6.89 -44.52 60.89
CA LEU A 862 6.64 -45.20 62.17
C LEU A 862 7.91 -45.90 62.68
N THR A 863 8.74 -46.44 61.79
CA THR A 863 10.05 -47.00 62.15
C THR A 863 11.02 -45.91 62.63
N GLN A 864 11.06 -44.75 61.96
CA GLN A 864 11.91 -43.61 62.34
C GLN A 864 11.53 -43.05 63.72
N ILE A 865 10.24 -42.86 64.01
CA ILE A 865 9.83 -42.32 65.31
C ILE A 865 10.14 -43.29 66.45
N ILE A 866 10.02 -44.62 66.22
CA ILE A 866 10.41 -45.63 67.22
C ILE A 866 11.92 -45.54 67.52
N GLN A 867 12.75 -45.30 66.51
CA GLN A 867 14.20 -45.12 66.69
C GLN A 867 14.53 -43.84 67.47
N VAL A 868 13.89 -42.72 67.13
CA VAL A 868 14.04 -41.44 67.87
C VAL A 868 13.55 -41.59 69.31
N TRP A 869 12.49 -42.37 69.53
CA TRP A 869 11.97 -42.66 70.87
C TRP A 869 12.96 -43.46 71.71
N CYS A 870 13.56 -44.49 71.13
CA CYS A 870 14.63 -45.24 71.78
C CYS A 870 15.86 -44.36 72.09
N SER A 871 16.26 -43.43 71.22
CA SER A 871 17.42 -42.57 71.45
C SER A 871 17.19 -41.53 72.54
N GLU A 872 16.01 -40.88 72.58
CA GLU A 872 15.67 -39.91 73.63
C GLU A 872 15.47 -40.61 74.98
N PHE A 873 14.84 -41.80 75.01
CA PHE A 873 14.67 -42.57 76.25
C PHE A 873 16.01 -43.09 76.82
N GLY A 874 17.01 -43.29 75.95
CA GLY A 874 18.35 -43.74 76.32
C GLY A 874 19.28 -42.65 76.86
N ARG A 875 18.96 -41.35 76.73
CA ARG A 875 19.82 -40.25 77.20
C ARG A 875 19.95 -40.25 78.73
N THR A 876 21.18 -40.30 79.23
CA THR A 876 21.53 -40.09 80.63
C THR A 876 22.23 -38.75 80.79
N ASP A 877 21.66 -37.87 81.60
CA ASP A 877 22.10 -36.48 81.79
C ASP A 877 23.32 -36.40 82.74
N GLU A 878 24.43 -37.04 82.38
CA GLU A 878 25.73 -36.78 83.01
C GLU A 878 26.52 -35.77 82.17
N GLY A 879 26.29 -34.48 82.47
CA GLY A 879 27.20 -33.38 82.20
C GLY A 879 26.82 -32.42 81.06
N ASP A 880 25.99 -31.41 81.34
CA ASP A 880 26.34 -30.00 81.08
C ASP A 880 25.40 -29.06 81.85
N GLY A 881 25.95 -28.00 82.44
CA GLY A 881 25.23 -27.08 83.31
C GLY A 881 24.41 -26.03 82.55
N LEU A 882 23.25 -25.68 83.11
CA LEU A 882 22.58 -24.37 83.10
C LEU A 882 22.47 -23.62 81.74
N ALA A 883 21.27 -23.66 81.12
CA ALA A 883 20.41 -22.46 80.98
C ALA A 883 19.12 -22.74 80.16
N PRO A 884 17.94 -22.30 80.62
CA PRO A 884 16.71 -22.34 79.83
C PRO A 884 16.72 -21.18 78.82
N ARG A 885 16.82 -21.46 77.52
CA ARG A 885 16.72 -20.42 76.49
C ARG A 885 15.26 -20.08 76.20
N ARG A 886 14.83 -18.97 76.82
CA ARG A 886 13.66 -18.14 76.45
C ARG A 886 13.63 -17.85 74.95
N GLU A 887 12.43 -17.95 74.40
CA GLU A 887 12.02 -17.40 73.11
C GLU A 887 12.41 -15.91 73.00
N VAL A 888 13.07 -15.55 71.89
CA VAL A 888 13.13 -14.16 71.42
C VAL A 888 12.66 -14.14 69.97
N VAL A 889 11.46 -13.63 69.81
CA VAL A 889 10.88 -13.15 68.55
C VAL A 889 11.77 -12.02 68.02
N VAL A 890 12.26 -12.15 66.79
CA VAL A 890 12.81 -11.01 66.02
C VAL A 890 12.02 -10.85 64.73
N VAL A 891 11.28 -9.75 64.68
CA VAL A 891 10.59 -9.18 63.53
C VAL A 891 11.57 -8.28 62.75
N GLY A 892 11.43 -8.29 61.43
CA GLY A 892 12.03 -7.32 60.49
C GLY A 892 13.07 -7.98 59.57
N GLY A 893 12.99 -7.95 58.24
CA GLY A 893 12.30 -7.06 57.31
C GLY A 893 13.35 -6.31 56.46
N GLY A 894 13.49 -6.67 55.17
CA GLY A 894 14.00 -5.74 54.15
C GLY A 894 15.21 -6.13 53.28
N LYS A 895 14.90 -6.77 52.14
CA LYS A 895 15.28 -6.43 50.74
C LYS A 895 16.76 -6.28 50.26
N ARG A 896 16.99 -7.01 49.14
CA ARG A 896 17.79 -6.71 47.90
C ARG A 896 19.30 -6.86 48.05
N ARG A 897 20.11 -7.37 47.10
CA ARG A 897 20.11 -7.66 45.64
C ARG A 897 21.33 -8.64 45.47
N GLY A 898 21.37 -9.70 44.67
CA GLY A 898 21.32 -9.77 43.21
C GLY A 898 22.61 -10.45 42.67
N GLY A 899 22.47 -11.38 41.70
CA GLY A 899 23.52 -11.90 40.80
C GLY A 899 24.25 -13.16 41.31
N ALA A 900 23.95 -14.38 40.87
CA ALA A 900 24.11 -15.02 39.54
C ALA A 900 25.37 -15.91 39.47
N ALA A 901 25.16 -17.23 39.36
CA ALA A 901 25.77 -18.18 38.40
C ALA A 901 26.03 -19.58 39.00
N VAL A 902 25.41 -20.60 38.37
CA VAL A 902 25.98 -21.90 37.91
C VAL A 902 26.83 -22.70 38.94
N GLY A 903 26.59 -23.95 39.32
CA GLY A 903 25.86 -25.08 38.73
C GLY A 903 26.66 -26.36 39.01
N GLY A 904 26.00 -27.45 39.46
CA GLY A 904 26.55 -28.81 39.69
C GLY A 904 26.85 -29.11 41.16
N VAL A 905 25.94 -29.61 42.00
CA VAL A 905 25.10 -30.85 41.97
C VAL A 905 25.94 -32.13 42.00
N GLY A 906 26.32 -32.50 43.22
CA GLY A 906 26.76 -33.83 43.63
C GLY A 906 26.59 -33.95 45.15
N ASP A 907 25.77 -34.92 45.57
CA ASP A 907 25.65 -35.53 46.90
C ASP A 907 25.71 -34.62 48.15
N LYS A 908 24.54 -34.48 48.79
CA LYS A 908 24.32 -34.46 50.26
C LYS A 908 22.88 -34.03 50.54
N LYS A 909 21.95 -34.97 50.45
CA LYS A 909 20.54 -34.77 50.87
C LYS A 909 20.10 -35.87 51.83
N LEU A 910 20.96 -36.17 52.80
CA LEU A 910 20.70 -37.17 53.85
C LEU A 910 20.88 -36.62 55.28
N SER A 911 21.33 -35.37 55.48
CA SER A 911 21.70 -34.87 56.82
C SER A 911 20.83 -33.73 57.38
N LYS A 912 19.72 -33.39 56.71
CA LYS A 912 18.83 -32.31 57.14
C LYS A 912 17.49 -32.79 57.70
N ASP A 913 17.07 -34.01 57.37
CA ASP A 913 15.77 -34.56 57.78
C ASP A 913 15.79 -35.15 59.21
N GLU A 914 16.96 -35.56 59.71
CA GLU A 914 17.10 -36.05 61.10
C GLU A 914 16.89 -34.95 62.15
N LYS A 915 17.28 -33.70 61.84
CA LYS A 915 17.28 -32.59 62.81
C LYS A 915 15.91 -31.98 63.10
N PHE A 916 14.88 -32.25 62.29
CA PHE A 916 13.56 -31.66 62.49
C PHE A 916 12.66 -32.51 63.41
N MET A 917 12.95 -33.81 63.55
CA MET A 917 12.22 -34.69 64.48
C MET A 917 12.69 -34.59 65.93
N GLU A 918 13.96 -34.25 66.17
CA GLU A 918 14.54 -34.13 67.52
C GLU A 918 13.89 -33.03 68.37
N HIS A 919 13.28 -32.01 67.75
CA HIS A 919 12.84 -30.81 68.48
C HIS A 919 11.47 -30.91 69.17
N HIS A 920 10.69 -31.97 68.99
CA HIS A 920 9.32 -32.06 69.54
C HIS A 920 9.05 -33.21 70.51
N MET A 921 10.01 -34.13 70.71
CA MET A 921 9.79 -35.26 71.59
C MET A 921 10.67 -35.15 72.83
N ILE A 922 10.13 -34.50 73.85
CA ILE A 922 10.73 -34.41 75.19
C ILE A 922 9.95 -35.34 76.10
N VAL A 923 10.58 -36.44 76.53
CA VAL A 923 10.02 -37.29 77.58
C VAL A 923 10.22 -36.55 78.91
N LYS A 924 9.13 -36.21 79.60
CA LYS A 924 9.23 -35.45 80.85
C LYS A 924 9.82 -36.35 81.94
N PRO A 925 10.87 -35.91 82.67
CA PRO A 925 11.44 -36.72 83.73
C PRO A 925 10.42 -36.90 84.86
N ILE A 926 10.22 -38.15 85.30
CA ILE A 926 9.37 -38.48 86.44
C ILE A 926 10.22 -38.36 87.71
N VAL A 927 9.77 -37.54 88.66
CA VAL A 927 10.44 -37.40 89.96
C VAL A 927 9.85 -38.40 90.95
N HIS A 928 10.70 -39.24 91.52
CA HIS A 928 10.37 -40.15 92.61
C HIS A 928 11.07 -39.67 93.88
N GLU A 929 10.31 -39.49 94.96
CA GLU A 929 10.86 -39.09 96.25
C GLU A 929 10.95 -40.31 97.17
N ILE A 930 12.10 -40.53 97.79
CA ILE A 930 12.23 -41.48 98.90
C ILE A 930 11.71 -40.77 100.16
N ARG A 931 10.69 -41.33 100.81
CA ARG A 931 10.07 -40.77 102.03
C ARG A 931 10.11 -41.77 103.18
N ILE A 932 10.12 -41.26 104.41
CA ILE A 932 10.02 -42.06 105.64
C ILE A 932 8.71 -41.72 106.35
N GLN A 933 7.79 -42.68 106.44
CA GLN A 933 6.54 -42.55 107.23
C GLN A 933 6.42 -43.75 108.16
N ASN A 934 6.08 -43.52 109.44
CA ASN A 934 6.00 -44.56 110.47
C ASN A 934 7.26 -45.45 110.56
N GLN A 935 8.44 -44.85 110.42
CA GLN A 935 9.74 -45.55 110.43
C GLN A 935 9.97 -46.53 109.27
N VAL A 936 9.15 -46.49 108.20
CA VAL A 936 9.33 -47.28 106.98
C VAL A 936 9.76 -46.37 105.83
N ILE A 937 10.82 -46.74 105.12
CA ILE A 937 11.30 -46.11 103.89
C ILE A 937 10.47 -46.63 102.71
N PHE A 938 9.83 -45.74 101.94
CA PHE A 938 9.13 -46.10 100.69
C PHE A 938 9.31 -45.01 99.63
N LEU A 939 8.98 -45.35 98.37
CA LEU A 939 9.10 -44.47 97.21
C LEU A 939 7.73 -43.91 96.81
N ASP A 940 7.63 -42.60 96.61
CA ASP A 940 6.42 -41.90 96.20
C ASP A 940 6.71 -41.01 94.98
N PRO A 941 6.11 -41.24 93.79
CA PRO A 941 5.24 -42.36 93.39
C PRO A 941 5.98 -43.72 93.26
N PRO A 942 5.28 -44.88 93.17
CA PRO A 942 5.92 -46.18 93.00
C PRO A 942 6.52 -46.37 91.60
N ILE A 943 7.51 -47.26 91.46
CA ILE A 943 8.22 -47.53 90.18
C ILE A 943 7.26 -48.01 89.08
N GLU A 944 6.23 -48.77 89.44
CA GLU A 944 5.21 -49.26 88.48
C GLU A 944 4.42 -48.12 87.82
N TYR A 945 4.27 -46.98 88.50
CA TYR A 945 3.62 -45.80 87.91
C TYR A 945 4.44 -45.23 86.75
N ALA A 946 5.77 -45.22 86.88
CA ALA A 946 6.67 -44.79 85.81
C ALA A 946 6.60 -45.75 84.61
N ARG A 947 6.61 -47.07 84.86
CA ARG A 947 6.44 -48.10 83.81
C ARG A 947 5.14 -47.93 83.03
N ALA A 948 4.02 -47.76 83.74
CA ALA A 948 2.71 -47.56 83.11
C ALA A 948 2.65 -46.28 82.27
N ASN A 949 3.23 -45.18 82.75
CA ASN A 949 3.27 -43.92 82.00
C ASN A 949 4.15 -44.02 80.74
N TRP A 950 5.33 -44.64 80.81
CA TRP A 950 6.21 -44.79 79.65
C TRP A 950 5.59 -45.65 78.54
N ILE A 951 4.90 -46.74 78.92
CA ILE A 951 4.16 -47.57 77.97
C ILE A 951 3.00 -46.78 77.35
N LYS A 952 2.28 -45.99 78.15
CA LYS A 952 1.18 -45.15 77.67
C LYS A 952 1.67 -44.09 76.68
N GLU A 953 2.77 -43.40 77.00
CA GLU A 953 3.38 -42.42 76.09
C GLU A 953 3.82 -43.07 74.77
N LEU A 954 4.44 -44.25 74.81
CA LEU A 954 4.81 -45.01 73.60
C LEU A 954 3.57 -45.36 72.76
N HIS A 955 2.49 -45.84 73.39
CA HIS A 955 1.23 -46.13 72.70
C HIS A 955 0.57 -44.88 72.10
N ASP A 956 0.64 -43.74 72.78
CA ASP A 956 0.08 -42.48 72.27
C ASP A 956 0.83 -42.02 71.01
N TRP A 957 2.16 -42.17 70.97
CA TRP A 957 2.98 -41.90 69.78
C TRP A 957 2.69 -42.87 68.63
N LEU A 958 2.64 -44.18 68.88
CA LEU A 958 2.28 -45.17 67.86
C LEU A 958 0.85 -44.96 67.31
N GLY A 959 -0.06 -44.55 68.20
CA GLY A 959 -1.45 -44.28 67.89
C GLY A 959 -1.68 -43.07 66.98
N VAL A 960 -0.70 -42.16 66.81
CA VAL A 960 -0.82 -41.02 65.89
C VAL A 960 -0.98 -41.50 64.44
N VAL A 961 -0.21 -42.51 64.03
CA VAL A 961 -0.25 -43.06 62.65
C VAL A 961 -1.29 -44.18 62.51
N CYS A 962 -1.39 -45.05 63.52
CA CYS A 962 -2.27 -46.23 63.44
C CYS A 962 -3.78 -45.87 63.46
N ARG A 963 -4.16 -44.72 64.04
CA ARG A 963 -5.56 -44.24 64.10
C ARG A 963 -5.99 -43.47 62.85
N LEU A 964 -5.12 -43.26 61.86
CA LEU A 964 -5.46 -42.58 60.63
C LEU A 964 -6.44 -43.41 59.78
N ARG A 965 -7.37 -42.73 59.12
CA ARG A 965 -8.36 -43.35 58.23
C ARG A 965 -7.73 -43.67 56.88
N ARG A 966 -8.00 -44.88 56.38
CA ARG A 966 -7.51 -45.37 55.08
C ARG A 966 -8.25 -44.70 53.92
N ILE A 967 -7.56 -44.54 52.79
CA ILE A 967 -8.10 -43.96 51.55
C ILE A 967 -9.10 -44.94 50.91
N GLN A 968 -10.20 -44.41 50.35
CA GLN A 968 -11.29 -45.21 49.77
C GLN A 968 -11.58 -44.78 48.33
N SER A 969 -11.79 -45.71 47.41
CA SER A 969 -12.16 -45.42 46.01
C SER A 969 -13.65 -45.06 45.82
N SER A 970 -14.54 -45.64 46.64
CA SER A 970 -15.99 -45.67 46.38
C SER A 970 -16.85 -44.99 47.44
N ARG A 971 -16.48 -43.76 47.89
CA ARG A 971 -17.25 -43.05 48.94
C ARG A 971 -18.72 -42.76 48.56
N TYR A 972 -19.01 -42.61 47.27
CA TYR A 972 -20.35 -42.34 46.73
C TYR A 972 -21.22 -43.60 46.57
N GLU A 973 -20.64 -44.80 46.56
CA GLU A 973 -21.37 -46.07 46.36
C GLU A 973 -21.80 -46.74 47.68
N ILE A 974 -21.29 -46.24 48.82
CA ILE A 974 -21.55 -46.76 50.17
C ILE A 974 -23.06 -46.77 50.52
N GLY A 975 -23.89 -45.97 49.83
CA GLY A 975 -25.34 -45.95 50.05
C GLY A 975 -26.12 -47.15 49.50
N LEU A 976 -25.56 -47.93 48.56
CA LEU A 976 -26.32 -48.96 47.80
C LEU A 976 -25.75 -50.39 47.89
N GLN A 977 -24.55 -50.59 48.45
CA GLN A 977 -23.93 -51.92 48.60
C GLN A 977 -23.57 -52.25 50.06
N MET A 978 -24.53 -52.11 50.97
CA MET A 978 -24.44 -52.66 52.33
C MET A 978 -24.84 -54.15 52.33
N GLN A 979 -24.21 -55.02 51.53
CA GLN A 979 -24.49 -56.46 51.70
C GLN A 979 -23.46 -57.47 51.18
N GLY A 980 -22.34 -57.06 50.58
CA GLY A 980 -21.40 -58.06 50.07
C GLY A 980 -20.04 -57.53 49.64
N SER A 981 -19.22 -57.04 50.58
CA SER A 981 -17.77 -57.19 50.44
C SER A 981 -17.08 -57.08 51.79
N VAL A 982 -16.04 -57.90 51.90
CA VAL A 982 -15.22 -58.26 53.06
C VAL A 982 -14.77 -57.04 53.89
N LEU A 983 -14.69 -57.22 55.21
CA LEU A 983 -14.12 -56.32 56.23
C LEU A 983 -12.98 -55.44 55.68
N ALA A 984 -13.31 -54.30 55.08
CA ALA A 984 -12.31 -53.35 54.64
C ALA A 984 -11.75 -52.67 55.89
N GLU A 985 -10.46 -52.89 56.17
CA GLU A 985 -9.77 -52.24 57.27
C GLU A 985 -9.88 -50.72 57.13
N THR A 986 -10.63 -50.08 58.02
CA THR A 986 -10.93 -48.65 57.94
C THR A 986 -9.77 -47.77 58.41
N THR A 987 -8.79 -48.36 59.10
CA THR A 987 -7.68 -47.68 59.77
C THR A 987 -6.35 -48.38 59.46
N TYR A 988 -5.25 -47.64 59.52
CA TYR A 988 -3.88 -48.14 59.31
C TYR A 988 -3.34 -48.98 60.50
N THR A 989 -4.22 -49.64 61.27
CA THR A 989 -3.86 -50.49 62.41
C THR A 989 -3.08 -51.74 62.00
N SER A 990 -3.28 -52.23 60.77
CA SER A 990 -2.55 -53.37 60.21
C SER A 990 -1.07 -53.10 59.95
N LEU A 991 -0.63 -51.83 59.93
CA LEU A 991 0.80 -51.48 59.83
C LEU A 991 1.63 -52.07 60.98
N LEU A 992 1.04 -52.28 62.16
CA LEU A 992 1.71 -52.91 63.31
C LEU A 992 2.08 -54.38 63.06
N THR A 993 1.40 -55.04 62.13
CA THR A 993 1.68 -56.44 61.75
C THR A 993 2.74 -56.58 60.66
N GLN A 994 3.15 -55.47 60.04
CA GLN A 994 4.12 -55.45 58.93
C GLN A 994 5.55 -55.08 59.38
N PHE A 995 5.80 -54.91 60.68
CA PHE A 995 7.14 -54.63 61.22
C PHE A 995 8.05 -55.87 61.16
N PRO A 996 9.36 -55.70 60.94
CA PRO A 996 10.34 -56.73 61.26
C PRO A 996 10.45 -56.86 62.80
N ASP A 997 10.37 -58.11 63.30
CA ASP A 997 10.15 -58.50 64.71
C ASP A 997 10.98 -57.75 65.77
N THR A 998 12.16 -57.22 65.41
CA THR A 998 13.10 -56.60 66.36
C THR A 998 12.88 -55.10 66.63
N THR A 999 11.97 -54.42 65.92
CA THR A 999 11.83 -52.94 66.04
C THR A 999 10.94 -52.55 67.22
N LEU A 1000 9.86 -53.29 67.46
CA LEU A 1000 8.94 -53.05 68.58
C LEU A 1000 9.47 -53.58 69.91
N GLU A 1001 10.30 -54.62 69.90
CA GLU A 1001 10.90 -55.19 71.12
C GLU A 1001 11.87 -54.22 71.82
N LYS A 1002 12.60 -53.40 71.05
CA LYS A 1002 13.63 -52.48 71.57
C LYS A 1002 13.09 -51.44 72.57
N PRO A 1003 12.01 -50.67 72.27
CA PRO A 1003 11.39 -49.77 73.23
C PRO A 1003 11.00 -50.43 74.55
N PHE A 1004 10.35 -51.60 74.49
CA PHE A 1004 9.91 -52.32 75.70
C PHE A 1004 11.11 -52.85 76.49
N ALA A 1005 12.14 -53.38 75.83
CA ALA A 1005 13.36 -53.83 76.48
C ALA A 1005 14.10 -52.69 77.20
N LEU A 1006 14.15 -51.48 76.61
CA LEU A 1006 14.74 -50.30 77.25
C LEU A 1006 13.96 -49.84 78.48
N ILE A 1007 12.61 -49.86 78.41
CA ILE A 1007 11.75 -49.57 79.57
C ILE A 1007 12.07 -50.54 80.71
N GLU A 1008 12.06 -51.85 80.45
CA GLU A 1008 12.34 -52.87 81.47
C GLU A 1008 13.75 -52.73 82.05
N GLN A 1009 14.75 -52.43 81.21
CA GLN A 1009 16.12 -52.21 81.68
C GLN A 1009 16.22 -51.01 82.66
N LYS A 1010 15.53 -49.90 82.36
CA LYS A 1010 15.51 -48.72 83.23
C LYS A 1010 14.73 -48.98 84.53
N VAL A 1011 13.61 -49.69 84.46
CA VAL A 1011 12.86 -50.13 85.65
C VAL A 1011 13.76 -51.00 86.55
N GLN A 1012 14.53 -51.93 85.97
CA GLN A 1012 15.45 -52.76 86.73
C GLN A 1012 16.56 -51.93 87.40
N GLN A 1013 17.18 -50.98 86.67
CA GLN A 1013 18.19 -50.08 87.23
C GLN A 1013 17.66 -49.24 88.41
N LEU A 1014 16.44 -48.73 88.30
CA LEU A 1014 15.76 -48.00 89.38
C LEU A 1014 15.47 -48.91 90.56
N THR A 1015 14.99 -50.14 90.31
CA THR A 1015 14.71 -51.14 91.34
C THR A 1015 15.97 -51.51 92.12
N ASP A 1016 17.09 -51.75 91.42
CA ASP A 1016 18.38 -52.07 92.05
C ASP A 1016 18.91 -50.91 92.89
N TYR A 1017 18.69 -49.65 92.45
CA TYR A 1017 19.11 -48.48 93.19
C TYR A 1017 18.23 -48.21 94.42
N VAL A 1018 16.91 -48.30 94.29
CA VAL A 1018 15.96 -48.17 95.40
C VAL A 1018 16.15 -49.29 96.41
N ALA A 1019 16.47 -50.51 95.98
CA ALA A 1019 16.79 -51.63 96.88
C ALA A 1019 17.97 -51.32 97.81
N LYS A 1020 19.00 -50.60 97.35
CA LYS A 1020 20.11 -50.14 98.21
C LYS A 1020 19.62 -49.20 99.31
N TRP A 1021 18.66 -48.32 99.00
CA TRP A 1021 18.07 -47.42 99.99
C TRP A 1021 17.14 -48.17 100.96
N LEU A 1022 16.38 -49.15 100.48
CA LEU A 1022 15.54 -50.01 101.31
C LEU A 1022 16.36 -50.89 102.27
N GLN A 1023 17.61 -51.27 101.93
CA GLN A 1023 18.48 -51.99 102.88
C GLN A 1023 18.71 -51.21 104.17
N PHE A 1024 18.71 -49.87 104.13
CA PHE A 1024 18.85 -49.04 105.32
C PHE A 1024 17.62 -49.13 106.25
N GLN A 1025 16.48 -49.65 105.81
CA GLN A 1025 15.33 -49.95 106.67
C GLN A 1025 15.73 -50.81 107.87
N SER A 1026 16.66 -51.76 107.66
CA SER A 1026 17.16 -52.66 108.71
C SER A 1026 17.73 -51.92 109.93
N LEU A 1027 18.19 -50.68 109.79
CA LEU A 1027 18.73 -49.88 110.90
C LEU A 1027 17.68 -49.47 111.94
N TRP A 1028 16.42 -49.39 111.53
CA TRP A 1028 15.29 -49.13 112.41
C TRP A 1028 14.72 -50.42 113.00
N ASP A 1029 14.87 -51.54 112.28
CA ASP A 1029 14.35 -52.85 112.68
C ASP A 1029 15.32 -53.67 113.57
N LEU A 1030 16.60 -53.29 113.65
CA LEU A 1030 17.61 -53.96 114.47
C LEU A 1030 17.41 -53.66 115.97
N GLU A 1031 17.30 -54.70 116.79
CA GLU A 1031 17.36 -54.59 118.25
C GLU A 1031 18.81 -54.64 118.75
N ALA A 1032 19.19 -53.67 119.59
CA ALA A 1032 20.54 -53.54 120.12
C ALA A 1032 21.00 -54.79 120.87
N GLU A 1033 20.12 -55.43 121.64
CA GLU A 1033 20.43 -56.63 122.41
C GLU A 1033 20.80 -57.83 121.52
N TYR A 1034 20.15 -58.00 120.37
CA TYR A 1034 20.46 -59.10 119.45
C TYR A 1034 21.85 -58.96 118.82
N VAL A 1035 22.21 -57.73 118.43
CA VAL A 1035 23.54 -57.41 117.88
C VAL A 1035 24.62 -57.65 118.94
N PHE A 1036 24.38 -57.19 120.18
CA PHE A 1036 25.33 -57.38 121.28
C PHE A 1036 25.51 -58.85 121.68
N ASN A 1037 24.43 -59.64 121.69
CA ASN A 1037 24.50 -61.07 121.99
C ASN A 1037 25.31 -61.85 120.96
N ARG A 1038 25.25 -61.46 119.68
CA ARG A 1038 25.98 -62.12 118.60
C ARG A 1038 27.47 -61.76 118.56
N LEU A 1039 27.83 -60.55 119.01
CA LEU A 1039 29.22 -60.11 119.09
C LEU A 1039 29.98 -60.71 120.29
N GLY A 1040 29.26 -61.16 121.32
CA GLY A 1040 29.81 -61.84 122.50
C GLY A 1040 30.93 -61.04 123.19
N ASP A 1041 31.85 -61.75 123.85
CA ASP A 1041 33.02 -61.17 124.54
C ASP A 1041 34.28 -61.06 123.65
N SER A 1042 34.17 -61.42 122.37
CA SER A 1042 35.31 -61.42 121.43
C SER A 1042 35.59 -60.03 120.88
N LEU A 1043 36.62 -59.37 121.40
CA LEU A 1043 37.01 -58.00 121.02
C LEU A 1043 37.30 -57.78 119.52
N SER A 1044 37.74 -58.81 118.79
CA SER A 1044 38.05 -58.69 117.35
C SER A 1044 36.80 -58.45 116.49
N HIS A 1045 35.69 -59.12 116.81
CA HIS A 1045 34.43 -58.98 116.06
C HIS A 1045 33.82 -57.59 116.23
N TRP A 1046 33.94 -57.00 117.42
CA TRP A 1046 33.52 -55.62 117.67
C TRP A 1046 34.32 -54.60 116.84
N GLN A 1047 35.64 -54.81 116.73
CA GLN A 1047 36.50 -53.94 115.90
C GLN A 1047 36.17 -54.08 114.41
N GLN A 1048 35.89 -55.29 113.93
CA GLN A 1048 35.47 -55.52 112.55
C GLN A 1048 34.14 -54.80 112.25
N LEU A 1049 33.15 -54.91 113.13
CA LEU A 1049 31.87 -54.23 112.97
C LEU A 1049 32.01 -52.70 112.90
N LEU A 1050 32.84 -52.11 113.76
CA LEU A 1050 33.11 -50.66 113.72
C LEU A 1050 33.77 -50.24 112.39
N THR A 1051 34.60 -51.11 111.81
CA THR A 1051 35.23 -50.87 110.51
C THR A 1051 34.20 -50.97 109.36
N GLU A 1052 33.28 -51.92 109.44
CA GLU A 1052 32.18 -52.09 108.48
C GLU A 1052 31.17 -50.93 108.53
N ILE A 1053 30.81 -50.44 109.73
CA ILE A 1053 29.97 -49.24 109.89
C ILE A 1053 30.63 -48.02 109.24
N LYS A 1054 31.94 -47.84 109.42
CA LYS A 1054 32.70 -46.75 108.79
C LYS A 1054 32.69 -46.85 107.26
N LYS A 1055 32.76 -48.07 106.71
CA LYS A 1055 32.69 -48.33 105.26
C LYS A 1055 31.28 -48.14 104.69
N ALA A 1056 30.24 -48.47 105.45
CA ALA A 1056 28.85 -48.21 105.06
C ALA A 1056 28.56 -46.70 105.01
N ARG A 1057 29.11 -45.92 105.95
CA ARG A 1057 28.95 -44.46 106.01
C ARG A 1057 29.41 -43.74 104.74
N SER A 1058 30.50 -44.19 104.11
CA SER A 1058 30.99 -43.55 102.87
C SER A 1058 30.06 -43.69 101.66
N THR A 1059 29.01 -44.52 101.73
CA THR A 1059 28.07 -44.72 100.61
C THR A 1059 26.99 -43.66 100.49
N PHE A 1060 26.75 -42.89 101.56
CA PHE A 1060 25.69 -41.86 101.61
C PHE A 1060 26.19 -40.49 102.11
N ASP A 1061 27.45 -40.36 102.51
CA ASP A 1061 28.09 -39.10 102.92
C ASP A 1061 28.63 -38.35 101.67
N THR A 1062 27.74 -38.11 100.71
CA THR A 1062 27.99 -37.33 99.48
C THR A 1062 27.14 -36.06 99.49
N SER A 1063 27.63 -34.98 98.87
CA SER A 1063 26.94 -33.67 98.83
C SER A 1063 25.65 -33.65 98.01
N ASP A 1064 25.38 -34.69 97.23
CA ASP A 1064 24.29 -34.72 96.27
C ASP A 1064 22.97 -35.10 96.94
N THR A 1065 21.92 -34.31 96.72
CA THR A 1065 20.57 -34.47 97.30
C THR A 1065 19.62 -35.27 96.41
N SER A 1066 19.96 -35.48 95.14
CA SER A 1066 19.16 -36.25 94.18
C SER A 1066 20.04 -36.97 93.17
N LYS A 1067 19.53 -38.04 92.56
CA LYS A 1067 20.20 -38.78 91.49
C LYS A 1067 19.31 -38.88 90.26
N SER A 1068 19.80 -38.38 89.12
CA SER A 1068 19.14 -38.47 87.82
C SER A 1068 19.50 -39.80 87.11
N PHE A 1069 18.50 -40.42 86.50
CA PHE A 1069 18.62 -41.57 85.60
C PHE A 1069 18.21 -41.20 84.15
N GLY A 1070 18.24 -39.90 83.83
CA GLY A 1070 17.75 -39.29 82.59
C GLY A 1070 16.26 -39.01 82.65
N VAL A 1071 15.45 -40.03 82.35
CA VAL A 1071 13.97 -39.95 82.28
C VAL A 1071 13.30 -40.05 83.66
N CYS A 1072 14.09 -40.25 84.70
CA CYS A 1072 13.62 -40.40 86.07
C CYS A 1072 14.62 -39.73 87.02
N VAL A 1073 14.14 -39.02 88.05
CA VAL A 1073 14.98 -38.43 89.10
C VAL A 1073 14.55 -39.01 90.44
N ILE A 1074 15.49 -39.56 91.20
CA ILE A 1074 15.24 -40.02 92.57
C ILE A 1074 15.77 -38.97 93.54
N ASP A 1075 14.87 -38.34 94.29
CA ASP A 1075 15.19 -37.42 95.38
C ASP A 1075 15.26 -38.18 96.71
N TYR A 1076 16.37 -38.03 97.43
CA TYR A 1076 16.61 -38.71 98.71
C TYR A 1076 17.05 -37.77 99.84
N GLU A 1077 16.96 -36.44 99.65
CA GLU A 1077 17.43 -35.42 100.59
C GLU A 1077 16.90 -35.63 102.03
N GLN A 1078 15.59 -35.88 102.15
CA GLN A 1078 14.94 -36.05 103.45
C GLN A 1078 15.37 -37.34 104.17
N VAL A 1079 15.65 -38.40 103.42
CA VAL A 1079 16.03 -39.71 103.97
C VAL A 1079 17.49 -39.71 104.41
N GLN A 1080 18.37 -39.09 103.61
CA GLN A 1080 19.81 -38.99 103.89
C GLN A 1080 20.06 -38.40 105.29
N ALA A 1081 19.42 -37.28 105.63
CA ALA A 1081 19.58 -36.65 106.93
C ALA A 1081 19.13 -37.55 108.11
N ARG A 1082 18.03 -38.30 107.92
CA ARG A 1082 17.49 -39.19 108.96
C ARG A 1082 18.29 -40.49 109.13
N VAL A 1083 18.76 -41.09 108.03
CA VAL A 1083 19.67 -42.25 108.04
C VAL A 1083 20.98 -41.89 108.75
N ASN A 1084 21.57 -40.73 108.42
CA ASN A 1084 22.79 -40.21 109.07
C ASN A 1084 22.65 -40.12 110.58
N ALA A 1085 21.57 -39.49 111.06
CA ALA A 1085 21.31 -39.32 112.48
C ALA A 1085 21.16 -40.66 113.22
N LYS A 1086 20.53 -41.67 112.58
CA LYS A 1086 20.35 -42.99 113.18
C LYS A 1086 21.66 -43.80 113.22
N TYR A 1087 22.48 -43.72 112.18
CA TYR A 1087 23.82 -44.31 112.18
C TYR A 1087 24.71 -43.70 113.27
N ASP A 1088 24.69 -42.38 113.45
CA ASP A 1088 25.45 -41.71 114.51
C ASP A 1088 24.99 -42.11 115.92
N ALA A 1089 23.72 -42.48 116.09
CA ALA A 1089 23.21 -43.03 117.36
C ALA A 1089 23.77 -44.45 117.62
N TRP A 1090 23.70 -45.34 116.64
CA TRP A 1090 24.24 -46.71 116.74
C TRP A 1090 25.75 -46.74 116.94
N GLN A 1091 26.49 -45.90 116.21
CA GLN A 1091 27.94 -45.80 116.35
C GLN A 1091 28.34 -45.42 117.78
N ARG A 1092 27.62 -44.47 118.41
CA ARG A 1092 27.87 -44.07 119.80
C ARG A 1092 27.59 -45.21 120.79
N ASP A 1093 26.49 -45.94 120.64
CA ASP A 1093 26.11 -47.01 121.57
C ASP A 1093 27.07 -48.21 121.50
N ILE A 1094 27.45 -48.63 120.29
CA ILE A 1094 28.43 -49.72 120.06
C ILE A 1094 29.81 -49.34 120.64
N LEU A 1095 30.27 -48.10 120.44
CA LEU A 1095 31.54 -47.63 121.01
C LEU A 1095 31.55 -47.63 122.55
N SER A 1096 30.44 -47.20 123.16
CA SER A 1096 30.32 -47.17 124.63
C SER A 1096 30.48 -48.57 125.24
N ARG A 1097 29.77 -49.57 124.69
CA ARG A 1097 29.82 -50.95 125.19
C ARG A 1097 31.14 -51.66 124.90
N PHE A 1098 31.74 -51.41 123.73
CA PHE A 1098 33.09 -51.89 123.42
C PHE A 1098 34.11 -51.40 124.46
N GLY A 1099 34.01 -50.12 124.85
CA GLY A 1099 34.85 -49.53 125.90
C GLY A 1099 34.73 -50.26 127.25
N VAL A 1100 33.51 -50.62 127.67
CA VAL A 1100 33.28 -51.35 128.93
C VAL A 1100 33.87 -52.77 128.87
N LYS A 1101 33.68 -53.50 127.77
CA LYS A 1101 34.18 -54.88 127.61
C LYS A 1101 35.71 -54.93 127.53
N LEU A 1102 36.35 -54.01 126.81
CA LEU A 1102 37.81 -53.86 126.81
C LEU A 1102 38.34 -53.60 128.23
N GLY A 1103 37.67 -52.73 128.99
CA GLY A 1103 38.03 -52.43 130.37
C GLY A 1103 37.96 -53.64 131.31
N ASN A 1104 36.98 -54.53 131.15
CA ASN A 1104 36.86 -55.75 131.94
C ASN A 1104 37.91 -56.80 131.56
N ALA A 1105 38.17 -57.00 130.27
CA ALA A 1105 39.21 -57.93 129.79
C ALA A 1105 40.61 -57.53 130.31
N MET A 1106 40.91 -56.23 130.37
CA MET A 1106 42.15 -55.73 130.96
C MET A 1106 42.28 -56.05 132.47
N LYS A 1107 41.19 -55.98 133.24
CA LYS A 1107 41.19 -56.30 134.68
C LYS A 1107 41.40 -57.79 134.93
N GLU A 1108 40.81 -58.64 134.11
CA GLU A 1108 40.90 -60.10 134.26
C GLU A 1108 42.29 -60.62 133.90
N MET A 1109 42.92 -60.06 132.85
CA MET A 1109 44.33 -60.31 132.52
C MET A 1109 45.26 -59.92 133.68
N HIS A 1110 44.99 -58.77 134.33
CA HIS A 1110 45.76 -58.35 135.50
C HIS A 1110 45.64 -59.32 136.68
N ALA A 1111 44.44 -59.85 136.93
CA ALA A 1111 44.19 -60.82 138.00
C ALA A 1111 44.88 -62.19 137.75
N GLN A 1112 44.90 -62.67 136.50
CA GLN A 1112 45.57 -63.94 136.15
C GLN A 1112 47.09 -63.87 136.35
N ILE A 1113 47.71 -62.74 135.99
CA ILE A 1113 49.15 -62.51 136.23
C ILE A 1113 49.46 -62.54 137.74
N LEU A 1114 48.58 -61.96 138.56
CA LEU A 1114 48.72 -61.91 140.01
C LEU A 1114 48.59 -63.31 140.66
N LYS A 1115 47.70 -64.15 140.12
CA LYS A 1115 47.50 -65.55 140.59
C LYS A 1115 48.67 -66.46 140.21
N ALA A 1116 49.17 -66.36 138.98
CA ALA A 1116 50.33 -67.10 138.51
C ALA A 1116 51.60 -66.80 139.32
N ARG A 1117 51.74 -65.56 139.81
CA ARG A 1117 52.81 -65.18 140.73
C ARG A 1117 52.73 -65.93 142.06
N ASN A 1118 51.55 -66.00 142.69
CA ASN A 1118 51.39 -66.62 144.01
C ASN A 1118 51.57 -68.15 144.00
N GLU A 1119 51.24 -68.83 142.89
CA GLU A 1119 51.41 -70.29 142.76
C GLU A 1119 52.89 -70.73 142.65
N LEU A 1120 53.76 -69.85 142.14
CA LEU A 1120 55.21 -70.05 142.06
C LEU A 1120 55.92 -69.93 143.42
N GLU A 1121 55.38 -69.10 144.34
CA GLU A 1121 55.99 -68.87 145.66
C GLU A 1121 55.76 -70.06 146.63
N HIS A 1122 54.68 -70.84 146.48
CA HIS A 1122 54.34 -71.97 147.38
C HIS A 1122 55.09 -73.30 147.11
N HIS A 1123 55.67 -73.52 145.94
CA HIS A 1123 56.28 -74.82 145.57
C HIS A 1123 57.74 -75.04 146.06
N SER A 1124 58.34 -74.12 146.83
CA SER A 1124 59.77 -74.17 147.16
C SER A 1124 60.15 -74.68 148.57
N ILE A 1125 59.20 -74.94 149.50
CA ILE A 1125 59.52 -75.08 150.95
C ILE A 1125 59.26 -76.48 151.60
N GLU A 1126 58.64 -77.49 150.96
CA GLU A 1126 58.33 -78.80 151.60
C GLU A 1126 59.19 -80.04 151.21
N GLY A 1127 60.34 -79.87 150.53
CA GLY A 1127 61.11 -80.97 149.91
C GLY A 1127 62.25 -81.67 150.70
N LEU A 1128 62.43 -81.48 152.01
CA LEU A 1128 63.62 -81.99 152.73
C LEU A 1128 63.34 -82.55 154.16
N MET A 1129 62.53 -83.62 154.28
CA MET A 1129 62.68 -84.65 155.33
C MET A 1129 61.84 -85.93 155.05
N GLY A 1130 62.52 -87.02 154.67
CA GLY A 1130 62.16 -88.46 154.76
C GLY A 1130 60.85 -88.94 154.11
N GLY A 1131 60.79 -89.77 153.07
CA GLY A 1131 61.67 -90.87 152.66
C GLY A 1131 60.96 -92.21 152.87
N GLY A 1132 60.50 -92.89 151.79
CA GLY A 1132 59.99 -94.26 151.91
C GLY A 1132 59.11 -94.80 150.78
N GLY A 1133 59.70 -95.11 149.63
CA GLY A 1133 59.37 -96.30 148.84
C GLY A 1133 58.15 -96.27 147.90
N GLY A 1134 58.39 -96.51 146.61
CA GLY A 1134 57.33 -96.98 145.71
C GLY A 1134 57.48 -96.61 144.23
N ARG A 1135 58.59 -97.05 143.61
CA ARG A 1135 58.83 -97.04 142.15
C ARG A 1135 57.60 -97.40 141.31
N ARG A 1136 57.30 -96.62 140.26
CA ARG A 1136 57.53 -97.00 138.85
C ARG A 1136 57.07 -95.93 137.85
N PHE A 1137 58.02 -95.57 136.99
CA PHE A 1137 57.93 -95.27 135.55
C PHE A 1137 56.54 -95.28 134.88
N SER A 1138 56.23 -94.18 134.18
CA SER A 1138 56.33 -94.09 132.71
C SER A 1138 56.44 -92.62 132.29
#